data_AF-A0A0B8SZW3-F1
#
_entry.id   AF-A0A0B8SZW3-F1
#
_cell.length_a   1.000
_cell.length_b   1.000
_cell.length_c   1.000
_cell.angle_alpha   90.00
_cell.angle_beta   90.00
_cell.angle_gamma   90.00
#
_symmetry.space_group_name_H-M   'P 1'
#
loop_
_entity.id
_entity.type
_entity.pdbx_description
1 polymer ?
#
loop_
_entity_poly.entity_id
_entity_poly.type
_entity_poly.pdbx_seq_one_letter_code
_entity_poly.pdbx_strand_id
1 'polypeptide(L)'
;MKCFYSYILSVISFFSIVTQVHADTYPEVVFDNSLVRGVYAKSKVEYQGQSWVENLNGHLLVSDTLFFTPGNALSIQYKSAPAGDWKVDLQYNRQKLTYQVNQSDFLVFQLFVKTEYTQKGDLPKIGIKQRHNETDYLDLMPYMEDFSYNTWTRVKIPIAKFKNLMMREPITAVRLLQNNASEKTHQIFIDQMEFLPKNVSQVRLSSPAILSSAIAYDKQVHLQWQLPLTPSIRYIKIYRSEDGKAFTPVGIRPTSMQSCLDYVPDLNKTYYYKIAWIDYNYVESPFSPVKEVKTKRLNENELLDLVQGAHVNYFTENYDINSGMYLPFGMKDRAVVSVKESGNAILSLIVGVQRERLNRQVAVGRINRILTFLAKGQNRYGIFPTYFDGRTGLPDYRENEPTYDVLATSSLIESLLVARQFFNDERDNEANLRDKISKLYDGVQWDRLLASGYEDVLLERVSGVDSAKQYATLGGVNESINAYLLAMASRTHPIPLSAYENGIKHIDLRYASAYSKMDSLAKDTLSLVRETFRLAFNPLGNEVNENAERVSIRQDTMLYGEHLLFGSARGSLLEFYKPFFTIDPKLLADSEINYEEAIRNYIKVRKRRDNEIGVGSTDSDIWGFYQLTDSVGSYRINPAIAPASMFLLPNEGRKSILALYENKSENFFTEYGFRAWLDLRDNDVSEEYFATNQAAVAVCIENARSGLIWNLYKEIPEIKLVLSKLRERNQKTN
;
A
#
# COMPACT_ATOMS: atom_id res chain seq x y z
N MET A 1 54.07 23.75 18.38
CA MET A 1 53.25 24.11 17.20
C MET A 1 53.22 23.04 16.10
N LYS A 2 54.35 22.42 15.69
CA LYS A 2 54.35 21.35 14.66
C LYS A 2 53.56 20.07 15.04
N CYS A 3 53.58 19.65 16.30
CA CYS A 3 52.80 18.50 16.77
C CYS A 3 51.28 18.76 16.83
N PHE A 4 50.86 20.01 17.04
CA PHE A 4 49.43 20.37 17.08
C PHE A 4 48.82 20.40 15.68
N TYR A 5 49.59 20.86 14.69
CA TYR A 5 49.21 20.80 13.28
C TYR A 5 49.14 19.36 12.75
N SER A 6 50.05 18.48 13.17
CA SER A 6 49.98 17.05 12.81
C SER A 6 48.74 16.36 13.39
N TYR A 7 48.32 16.74 14.61
CA TYR A 7 47.12 16.20 15.26
C TYR A 7 45.83 16.68 14.58
N ILE A 8 45.77 17.96 14.19
CA ILE A 8 44.63 18.52 13.45
C ILE A 8 44.54 17.93 12.04
N LEU A 9 45.67 17.72 11.34
CA LEU A 9 45.66 17.04 10.03
C LEU A 9 45.25 15.57 10.14
N SER A 10 45.61 14.85 11.21
CA SER A 10 45.12 13.49 11.43
C SER A 10 43.63 13.43 11.76
N VAL A 11 43.09 14.41 12.49
CA VAL A 11 41.65 14.48 12.80
C VAL A 11 40.84 14.88 11.55
N ILE A 12 41.34 15.78 10.70
CA ILE A 12 40.70 16.16 9.43
C ILE A 12 40.79 15.02 8.40
N SER A 13 41.88 14.26 8.38
CA SER A 13 42.02 13.06 7.54
C SER A 13 41.15 11.89 8.03
N PHE A 14 40.82 11.81 9.32
CA PHE A 14 39.88 10.82 9.86
C PHE A 14 38.41 11.19 9.55
N PHE A 15 38.07 12.48 9.46
CA PHE A 15 36.76 12.95 9.02
C PHE A 15 36.57 12.98 7.49
N SER A 16 37.64 12.81 6.70
CA SER A 16 37.57 12.75 5.23
C SER A 16 37.35 11.33 4.67
N ILE A 17 37.23 10.33 5.54
CA ILE A 17 36.78 8.98 5.18
C ILE A 17 35.45 8.72 5.89
N VAL A 18 34.46 9.58 5.62
CA VAL A 18 33.08 9.08 5.56
C VAL A 18 33.02 8.32 4.25
N THR A 19 33.43 7.05 4.26
CA THR A 19 32.92 6.13 3.25
C THR A 19 31.41 6.30 3.30
N GLN A 20 30.79 6.60 2.16
CA GLN A 20 29.35 6.38 2.00
C GLN A 20 29.12 4.93 2.42
N VAL A 21 28.65 4.74 3.66
CA VAL A 21 28.04 3.48 4.06
C VAL A 21 26.78 3.44 3.23
N HIS A 22 26.88 2.85 2.05
CA HIS A 22 25.71 2.50 1.27
C HIS A 22 24.86 1.62 2.17
N ALA A 23 23.63 2.05 2.40
CA ALA A 23 22.68 1.29 3.20
C ALA A 23 22.62 -0.14 2.67
N ASP A 24 22.54 -1.10 3.60
CA ASP A 24 22.41 -2.51 3.28
C ASP A 24 21.29 -2.70 2.23
N THR A 25 21.64 -3.37 1.15
CA THR A 25 20.68 -3.92 0.19
C THR A 25 19.63 -4.72 0.92
N TYR A 26 18.38 -4.24 0.91
CA TYR A 26 17.24 -5.05 1.33
C TYR A 26 17.07 -6.19 0.32
N PRO A 27 17.25 -7.45 0.73
CA PRO A 27 17.06 -8.57 -0.16
C PRO A 27 15.56 -8.76 -0.44
N GLU A 28 15.23 -8.93 -1.71
CA GLU A 28 13.85 -8.90 -2.19
C GLU A 28 13.30 -10.31 -2.39
N VAL A 29 12.09 -10.59 -1.92
CA VAL A 29 11.48 -11.92 -1.99
C VAL A 29 10.45 -11.98 -3.12
N VAL A 30 10.63 -12.90 -4.06
CA VAL A 30 9.67 -13.21 -5.12
C VAL A 30 8.59 -14.18 -4.61
N PHE A 31 9.01 -15.20 -3.86
CA PHE A 31 8.13 -16.16 -3.20
C PHE A 31 8.78 -16.68 -1.93
N ASP A 32 8.07 -16.63 -0.80
CA ASP A 32 8.40 -17.39 0.41
C ASP A 32 7.23 -18.31 0.78
N ASN A 33 6.03 -17.75 0.85
CA ASN A 33 4.79 -18.43 1.17
C ASN A 33 3.64 -17.79 0.37
N SER A 34 2.69 -18.62 -0.01
CA SER A 34 1.34 -18.19 -0.36
C SER A 34 0.58 -17.85 0.93
N LEU A 35 -0.15 -16.73 0.92
CA LEU A 35 -1.05 -16.36 2.03
C LEU A 35 -2.31 -17.23 2.07
N VAL A 36 -2.62 -17.91 0.97
CA VAL A 36 -3.83 -18.72 0.81
C VAL A 36 -3.46 -20.14 0.43
N ARG A 37 -4.24 -21.10 0.93
CA ARG A 37 -4.01 -22.51 0.66
C ARG A 37 -4.54 -22.90 -0.72
N GLY A 38 -3.98 -23.98 -1.27
CA GLY A 38 -4.41 -24.59 -2.53
C GLY A 38 -3.71 -24.00 -3.75
N VAL A 39 -3.78 -22.68 -3.96
CA VAL A 39 -3.29 -22.03 -5.19
C VAL A 39 -2.47 -20.79 -4.88
N TYR A 40 -1.44 -20.53 -5.69
CA TYR A 40 -0.71 -19.27 -5.70
C TYR A 40 -1.16 -18.40 -6.87
N ALA A 41 -2.13 -17.53 -6.64
CA ALA A 41 -2.75 -16.69 -7.69
C ALA A 41 -1.75 -15.75 -8.39
N LYS A 42 -0.61 -15.45 -7.75
CA LYS A 42 0.49 -14.68 -8.35
C LYS A 42 1.41 -15.52 -9.24
N SER A 43 1.00 -16.73 -9.60
CA SER A 43 1.64 -17.48 -10.68
C SER A 43 0.76 -17.48 -11.92
N LYS A 44 1.35 -17.61 -13.11
CA LYS A 44 0.62 -17.80 -14.36
C LYS A 44 1.19 -18.98 -15.12
N VAL A 45 0.36 -19.98 -15.36
CA VAL A 45 0.69 -21.21 -16.05
C VAL A 45 0.11 -21.16 -17.46
N GLU A 46 0.96 -21.39 -18.45
CA GLU A 46 0.57 -21.53 -19.86
C GLU A 46 1.20 -22.80 -20.42
N TYR A 47 0.43 -23.64 -21.12
CA TYR A 47 0.94 -24.82 -21.81
C TYR A 47 0.17 -25.05 -23.11
N GLN A 48 0.80 -25.74 -24.06
CA GLN A 48 0.22 -26.05 -25.37
C GLN A 48 0.72 -27.39 -25.92
N GLY A 49 0.00 -27.92 -26.90
CA GLY A 49 0.32 -29.19 -27.54
C GLY A 49 0.18 -30.36 -26.57
N GLN A 50 1.20 -31.23 -26.53
CA GLN A 50 1.24 -32.41 -25.66
C GLN A 50 1.96 -32.18 -24.33
N SER A 51 2.40 -30.95 -24.07
CA SER A 51 2.99 -30.54 -22.80
C SER A 51 1.91 -30.12 -21.81
N TRP A 52 2.24 -30.21 -20.52
CA TRP A 52 1.29 -29.92 -19.46
C TRP A 52 2.01 -29.51 -18.18
N VAL A 53 1.37 -28.62 -17.42
CA VAL A 53 1.77 -28.26 -16.05
C VAL A 53 0.52 -28.27 -15.20
N GLU A 54 0.59 -28.92 -14.04
CA GLU A 54 -0.49 -28.94 -13.08
C GLU A 54 -0.82 -27.53 -12.61
N ASN A 55 -2.10 -27.16 -12.71
CA ASN A 55 -2.58 -25.84 -12.35
C ASN A 55 -4.07 -25.89 -12.00
N LEU A 56 -4.52 -24.89 -11.24
CA LEU A 56 -5.94 -24.59 -11.02
C LEU A 56 -6.20 -23.18 -11.53
N ASN A 57 -7.14 -23.02 -12.47
CA ASN A 57 -7.44 -21.73 -13.13
C ASN A 57 -6.21 -21.01 -13.72
N GLY A 58 -5.20 -21.75 -14.20
CA GLY A 58 -3.97 -21.14 -14.73
C GLY A 58 -2.97 -20.68 -13.66
N HIS A 59 -3.12 -21.14 -12.42
CA HIS A 59 -2.22 -20.84 -11.31
C HIS A 59 -1.62 -22.13 -10.72
N LEU A 60 -0.38 -22.07 -10.25
CA LEU A 60 0.32 -23.16 -9.56
C LEU A 60 -0.35 -23.52 -8.24
N LEU A 61 -0.23 -24.80 -7.89
CA LEU A 61 -0.67 -25.31 -6.59
C LEU A 61 0.38 -25.05 -5.51
N VAL A 62 -0.12 -25.00 -4.27
CA VAL A 62 0.68 -24.76 -3.07
C VAL A 62 0.65 -26.01 -2.18
N SER A 63 1.81 -26.40 -1.66
CA SER A 63 2.00 -27.53 -0.76
C SER A 63 2.16 -27.09 0.68
N ASP A 64 1.20 -27.45 1.53
CA ASP A 64 1.20 -27.13 2.96
C ASP A 64 1.93 -28.19 3.82
N THR A 65 2.48 -29.24 3.20
CA THR A 65 3.10 -30.38 3.91
C THR A 65 4.59 -30.52 3.63
N LEU A 66 5.04 -30.05 2.48
CA LEU A 66 6.43 -30.05 2.07
C LEU A 66 6.84 -28.62 1.74
N PHE A 67 7.57 -28.01 2.66
CA PHE A 67 8.08 -26.65 2.57
C PHE A 67 9.48 -26.56 3.21
N PHE A 68 10.24 -25.54 2.83
CA PHE A 68 11.49 -25.13 3.44
C PHE A 68 11.24 -24.05 4.49
N THR A 69 10.52 -22.98 4.12
CA THR A 69 10.06 -21.97 5.08
C THR A 69 8.70 -22.36 5.67
N PRO A 70 8.47 -22.15 6.98
CA PRO A 70 7.21 -22.54 7.62
C PRO A 70 5.99 -21.88 6.97
N GLY A 71 5.11 -22.73 6.41
CA GLY A 71 3.85 -22.34 5.81
C GLY A 71 3.53 -23.22 4.61
N ASN A 72 4.21 -22.99 3.48
CA ASN A 72 4.01 -23.75 2.25
C ASN A 72 5.12 -23.53 1.20
N ALA A 73 5.10 -24.35 0.14
CA ALA A 73 5.96 -24.19 -1.04
C ALA A 73 5.17 -24.37 -2.34
N LEU A 74 5.68 -23.87 -3.47
CA LEU A 74 5.07 -24.06 -4.78
C LEU A 74 5.29 -25.50 -5.26
N SER A 75 4.22 -26.20 -5.63
CA SER A 75 4.26 -27.51 -6.29
C SER A 75 4.22 -27.32 -7.80
N ILE A 76 5.20 -27.87 -8.50
CA ILE A 76 5.26 -27.81 -9.97
C ILE A 76 5.37 -29.24 -10.48
N GLN A 77 4.23 -29.79 -10.90
CA GLN A 77 4.18 -31.05 -11.62
C GLN A 77 4.01 -30.77 -13.12
N TYR A 78 4.86 -31.36 -13.96
CA TYR A 78 4.89 -31.05 -15.38
C TYR A 78 5.27 -32.24 -16.26
N LYS A 79 4.80 -32.21 -17.50
CA LYS A 79 5.17 -33.09 -18.60
C LYS A 79 5.65 -32.23 -19.77
N SER A 80 6.85 -32.52 -20.27
CA SER A 80 7.49 -31.79 -21.36
C SER A 80 7.48 -32.63 -22.63
N ALA A 81 6.57 -32.43 -23.58
CA ALA A 81 6.50 -33.25 -24.79
C ALA A 81 7.26 -32.60 -25.97
N PRO A 82 7.75 -33.38 -26.96
CA PRO A 82 8.40 -32.81 -28.15
C PRO A 82 7.44 -31.93 -28.98
N ALA A 83 6.16 -32.30 -29.02
CA ALA A 83 5.09 -31.57 -29.71
C ALA A 83 4.29 -30.70 -28.73
N GLY A 84 4.97 -29.96 -27.87
CA GLY A 84 4.35 -29.07 -26.88
C GLY A 84 5.34 -28.11 -26.25
N ASP A 85 4.81 -27.16 -25.51
CA ASP A 85 5.60 -26.20 -24.73
C ASP A 85 4.83 -25.81 -23.47
N TRP A 86 5.55 -25.35 -22.45
CA TRP A 86 4.96 -24.79 -21.25
C TRP A 86 5.86 -23.71 -20.63
N LYS A 87 5.23 -22.75 -19.97
CA LYS A 87 5.90 -21.74 -19.17
C LYS A 87 5.08 -21.39 -17.93
N VAL A 88 5.78 -21.00 -16.88
CA VAL A 88 5.21 -20.55 -15.62
C VAL A 88 5.86 -19.23 -15.22
N ASP A 89 5.06 -18.18 -15.09
CA ASP A 89 5.51 -16.88 -14.57
C ASP A 89 5.18 -16.80 -13.07
N LEU A 90 6.20 -16.64 -12.22
CA LEU A 90 6.02 -16.25 -10.81
C LEU A 90 6.06 -14.73 -10.74
N GLN A 91 4.88 -14.12 -10.64
CA GLN A 91 4.71 -12.68 -10.70
C GLN A 91 5.15 -12.00 -9.41
N TYR A 92 5.87 -10.90 -9.57
CA TYR A 92 6.31 -10.06 -8.48
C TYR A 92 5.26 -8.97 -8.23
N ASN A 93 4.47 -9.14 -7.15
CA ASN A 93 3.39 -8.21 -6.78
C ASN A 93 3.27 -8.07 -5.24
N ARG A 94 4.42 -7.89 -4.56
CA ARG A 94 4.47 -7.71 -3.10
C ARG A 94 4.54 -6.26 -2.67
N GLN A 95 4.84 -5.34 -3.58
CA GLN A 95 5.09 -3.95 -3.26
C GLN A 95 4.59 -3.00 -4.35
N LYS A 96 4.02 -1.87 -3.90
CA LYS A 96 3.56 -0.76 -4.74
C LYS A 96 4.62 -0.28 -5.72
N LEU A 97 5.91 -0.34 -5.34
CA LEU A 97 7.03 -0.11 -6.24
C LEU A 97 7.94 -1.32 -6.28
N THR A 98 8.42 -1.62 -7.47
CA THR A 98 9.08 -2.87 -7.79
C THR A 98 10.60 -2.80 -7.63
N TYR A 99 11.20 -3.90 -7.18
CA TYR A 99 12.63 -3.98 -6.91
C TYR A 99 13.47 -3.90 -8.20
N GLN A 100 14.61 -3.21 -8.11
CA GLN A 100 15.61 -3.11 -9.17
C GLN A 100 16.86 -3.88 -8.75
N VAL A 101 17.21 -4.92 -9.51
CA VAL A 101 18.39 -5.75 -9.26
C VAL A 101 19.69 -5.02 -9.63
N ASN A 102 20.76 -5.36 -8.92
CA ASN A 102 22.12 -5.00 -9.30
C ASN A 102 22.82 -6.15 -10.03
N GLN A 103 23.83 -5.83 -10.84
CA GLN A 103 24.55 -6.82 -11.63
C GLN A 103 25.34 -7.80 -10.74
N SER A 104 25.70 -7.36 -9.53
CA SER A 104 26.36 -8.18 -8.52
C SER A 104 25.42 -9.07 -7.73
N ASP A 105 24.10 -8.89 -7.84
CA ASP A 105 23.13 -9.63 -7.04
C ASP A 105 23.02 -11.09 -7.55
N PHE A 106 22.32 -11.91 -6.79
CA PHE A 106 22.05 -13.31 -7.08
C PHE A 106 20.56 -13.59 -6.97
N LEU A 107 20.00 -14.34 -7.91
CA LEU A 107 18.72 -15.01 -7.73
C LEU A 107 18.99 -16.31 -6.96
N VAL A 108 18.39 -16.43 -5.78
CA VAL A 108 18.57 -17.56 -4.87
C VAL A 108 17.21 -18.18 -4.56
N PHE A 109 17.11 -19.50 -4.59
CA PHE A 109 15.91 -20.22 -4.16
C PHE A 109 16.21 -21.64 -3.71
N GLN A 110 15.26 -22.25 -3.02
CA GLN A 110 15.32 -23.65 -2.61
C GLN A 110 14.51 -24.50 -3.59
N LEU A 111 15.13 -25.57 -4.08
CA LEU A 111 14.53 -26.51 -5.03
C LEU A 111 14.54 -27.90 -4.42
N PHE A 112 13.38 -28.56 -4.42
CA PHE A 112 13.23 -29.96 -4.01
C PHE A 112 12.81 -30.80 -5.21
N VAL A 113 13.64 -31.76 -5.60
CA VAL A 113 13.32 -32.67 -6.72
C VAL A 113 12.67 -33.92 -6.16
N LYS A 114 11.36 -34.07 -6.37
CA LYS A 114 10.58 -35.18 -5.80
C LYS A 114 10.70 -36.45 -6.63
N THR A 115 10.71 -36.31 -7.95
CA THR A 115 10.73 -37.44 -8.87
C THR A 115 12.16 -37.93 -9.12
N GLU A 116 12.46 -39.17 -8.72
CA GLU A 116 13.82 -39.75 -8.69
C GLU A 116 14.45 -40.02 -10.06
N TYR A 117 13.66 -39.95 -11.14
CA TYR A 117 14.16 -40.10 -12.51
C TYR A 117 14.32 -38.77 -13.25
N THR A 118 14.11 -37.62 -12.60
CA THR A 118 14.35 -36.31 -13.19
C THR A 118 15.84 -36.12 -13.45
N GLN A 119 16.20 -35.92 -14.71
CA GLN A 119 17.57 -35.69 -15.16
C GLN A 119 17.84 -34.20 -15.40
N LYS A 120 19.10 -33.85 -15.69
CA LYS A 120 19.55 -32.47 -16.00
C LYS A 120 18.63 -31.75 -16.98
N GLY A 121 18.33 -32.41 -18.10
CA GLY A 121 17.55 -31.83 -19.19
C GLY A 121 16.06 -31.75 -18.89
N ASP A 122 15.59 -32.45 -17.85
CA ASP A 122 14.19 -32.45 -17.46
C ASP A 122 13.85 -31.27 -16.54
N LEU A 123 14.84 -30.71 -15.84
CA LEU A 123 14.65 -29.51 -15.03
C LEU A 123 14.32 -28.30 -15.92
N PRO A 124 13.39 -27.43 -15.50
CA PRO A 124 13.06 -26.25 -16.27
C PRO A 124 14.25 -25.32 -16.46
N LYS A 125 14.18 -24.49 -17.50
CA LYS A 125 15.02 -23.31 -17.60
C LYS A 125 14.39 -22.16 -16.83
N ILE A 126 15.20 -21.18 -16.45
CA ILE A 126 14.77 -19.99 -15.72
C ILE A 126 15.15 -18.70 -16.44
N GLY A 127 14.27 -17.71 -16.41
CA GLY A 127 14.47 -16.37 -16.96
C GLY A 127 13.82 -15.29 -16.09
N ILE A 128 14.09 -14.03 -16.39
CA ILE A 128 13.55 -12.87 -15.70
C ILE A 128 12.78 -12.00 -16.68
N LYS A 129 11.58 -11.57 -16.30
CA LYS A 129 10.75 -10.62 -17.07
C LYS A 129 10.82 -9.22 -16.48
N GLN A 130 10.91 -8.24 -17.36
CA GLN A 130 10.94 -6.81 -17.03
C GLN A 130 10.05 -6.04 -18.02
N ARG A 131 8.78 -5.89 -17.68
CA ARG A 131 7.73 -5.28 -18.54
C ARG A 131 7.69 -5.91 -19.94
N HIS A 132 8.16 -5.17 -20.96
CA HIS A 132 8.18 -5.58 -22.37
C HIS A 132 9.43 -6.37 -22.77
N ASN A 133 10.34 -6.64 -21.84
CA ASN A 133 11.59 -7.32 -22.09
C ASN A 133 11.71 -8.59 -21.24
N GLU A 134 12.55 -9.50 -21.71
CA GLU A 134 12.83 -10.77 -21.08
C GLU A 134 14.29 -11.16 -21.31
N THR A 135 14.88 -11.81 -20.31
CA THR A 135 16.25 -12.29 -20.39
C THR A 135 16.37 -13.55 -21.26
N ASP A 136 17.59 -14.01 -21.49
CA ASP A 136 17.79 -15.40 -21.90
C ASP A 136 17.39 -16.38 -20.79
N TYR A 137 17.27 -17.65 -21.17
CA TYR A 137 16.88 -18.74 -20.29
C TYR A 137 18.09 -19.58 -19.91
N LEU A 138 18.29 -19.81 -18.62
CA LEU A 138 19.42 -20.54 -18.07
C LEU A 138 18.99 -21.92 -17.56
N ASP A 139 19.82 -22.95 -17.79
CA ASP A 139 19.65 -24.26 -17.14
C ASP A 139 19.91 -24.13 -15.64
N LEU A 140 19.11 -24.81 -14.81
CA LEU A 140 19.25 -24.74 -13.35
C LEU A 140 20.43 -25.51 -12.79
N MET A 141 20.69 -26.71 -13.32
CA MET A 141 21.66 -27.65 -12.74
C MET A 141 23.08 -27.08 -12.53
N PRO A 142 23.65 -26.26 -13.42
CA PRO A 142 24.97 -25.64 -13.20
C PRO A 142 25.05 -24.72 -11.97
N TYR A 143 23.91 -24.33 -11.39
CA TYR A 143 23.81 -23.39 -10.27
C TYR A 143 23.30 -24.04 -8.99
N MET A 144 23.15 -25.38 -8.97
CA MET A 144 22.76 -26.15 -7.80
C MET A 144 24.01 -26.53 -6.98
N GLU A 145 23.95 -26.41 -5.66
CA GLU A 145 25.09 -26.77 -4.78
C GLU A 145 25.33 -28.28 -4.73
N ASP A 146 24.32 -29.09 -4.39
CA ASP A 146 24.42 -30.55 -4.26
C ASP A 146 23.13 -31.25 -4.74
N PHE A 147 23.02 -31.50 -6.06
CA PHE A 147 21.83 -32.15 -6.65
C PHE A 147 21.53 -33.50 -5.97
N SER A 148 20.37 -33.57 -5.31
CA SER A 148 19.87 -34.76 -4.64
C SER A 148 18.35 -34.84 -4.73
N TYR A 149 17.82 -36.05 -4.67
CA TYR A 149 16.38 -36.30 -4.66
C TYR A 149 15.85 -36.27 -3.23
N ASN A 150 14.60 -35.87 -3.09
CA ASN A 150 13.89 -35.83 -1.81
C ASN A 150 14.55 -34.94 -0.72
N THR A 151 15.31 -33.92 -1.13
CA THR A 151 16.06 -32.99 -0.28
C THR A 151 15.97 -31.57 -0.84
N TRP A 152 15.94 -30.57 0.04
CA TRP A 152 16.00 -29.16 -0.37
C TRP A 152 17.43 -28.81 -0.77
N THR A 153 17.59 -28.38 -2.02
CA THR A 153 18.87 -27.95 -2.59
C THR A 153 18.82 -26.47 -2.93
N ARG A 154 19.85 -25.73 -2.52
CA ARG A 154 19.98 -24.31 -2.85
C ARG A 154 20.41 -24.15 -4.31
N VAL A 155 19.69 -23.28 -5.02
CA VAL A 155 20.04 -22.79 -6.37
C VAL A 155 20.50 -21.35 -6.26
N LYS A 156 21.67 -21.02 -6.81
CA LYS A 156 22.28 -19.68 -6.72
C LYS A 156 22.80 -19.19 -8.07
N ILE A 157 22.04 -18.30 -8.70
CA ILE A 157 22.32 -17.81 -10.06
C ILE A 157 22.80 -16.35 -10.00
N PRO A 158 24.04 -16.05 -10.45
CA PRO A 158 24.49 -14.66 -10.53
C PRO A 158 23.66 -13.86 -11.55
N ILE A 159 23.18 -12.67 -11.18
CA ILE A 159 22.37 -11.83 -12.07
C ILE A 159 23.11 -11.48 -13.37
N ALA A 160 24.44 -11.32 -13.31
CA ALA A 160 25.30 -11.12 -14.46
C ALA A 160 25.27 -12.24 -15.53
N LYS A 161 24.66 -13.41 -15.25
CA LYS A 161 24.50 -14.50 -16.21
C LYS A 161 23.30 -14.31 -17.13
N PHE A 162 22.29 -13.54 -16.70
CA PHE A 162 21.14 -13.21 -17.53
C PHE A 162 21.51 -12.12 -18.53
N LYS A 163 21.43 -12.45 -19.82
CA LYS A 163 21.58 -11.49 -20.92
C LYS A 163 20.29 -10.70 -21.12
N ASN A 164 20.41 -9.54 -21.75
CA ASN A 164 19.29 -8.61 -22.03
C ASN A 164 18.60 -8.05 -20.77
N LEU A 165 19.18 -8.17 -19.58
CA LEU A 165 18.63 -7.58 -18.36
C LEU A 165 18.74 -6.04 -18.40
N MET A 166 17.63 -5.34 -18.19
CA MET A 166 17.54 -3.89 -18.09
C MET A 166 17.64 -3.44 -16.62
N MET A 167 18.83 -3.01 -16.21
CA MET A 167 19.15 -2.67 -14.80
C MET A 167 18.22 -1.63 -14.13
N ARG A 168 17.63 -0.71 -14.90
CA ARG A 168 16.74 0.35 -14.38
C ARG A 168 15.26 -0.04 -14.44
N GLU A 169 14.95 -1.16 -15.07
CA GLU A 169 13.57 -1.61 -15.23
C GLU A 169 13.27 -2.64 -14.14
N PRO A 170 12.07 -2.56 -13.53
CA PRO A 170 11.72 -3.46 -12.46
C PRO A 170 11.51 -4.89 -12.95
N ILE A 171 11.75 -5.84 -12.06
CA ILE A 171 11.39 -7.23 -12.28
C ILE A 171 9.88 -7.39 -12.11
N THR A 172 9.22 -7.94 -13.12
CA THR A 172 7.79 -8.22 -13.11
C THR A 172 7.47 -9.68 -12.84
N ALA A 173 8.34 -10.60 -13.24
CA ALA A 173 8.22 -12.02 -12.89
C ALA A 173 9.54 -12.78 -13.04
N VAL A 174 9.64 -13.92 -12.36
CA VAL A 174 10.61 -14.98 -12.67
C VAL A 174 9.90 -16.05 -13.48
N ARG A 175 10.41 -16.37 -14.67
CA ARG A 175 9.81 -17.36 -15.58
C ARG A 175 10.53 -18.70 -15.48
N LEU A 176 9.76 -19.78 -15.41
CA LEU A 176 10.19 -21.15 -15.63
C LEU A 176 9.68 -21.62 -17.00
N LEU A 177 10.50 -22.34 -17.75
CA LEU A 177 10.17 -22.77 -19.11
C LEU A 177 10.62 -24.20 -19.37
N GLN A 178 9.87 -24.90 -20.23
CA GLN A 178 10.18 -26.24 -20.70
C GLN A 178 11.63 -26.35 -21.21
N ASN A 179 12.37 -27.36 -20.72
CA ASN A 179 13.70 -27.69 -21.22
C ASN A 179 13.65 -28.80 -22.27
N ASN A 180 14.25 -29.96 -22.03
CA ASN A 180 14.15 -31.09 -22.94
C ASN A 180 12.77 -31.74 -22.85
N ALA A 181 12.39 -32.40 -23.95
CA ALA A 181 11.23 -33.26 -23.96
C ALA A 181 11.51 -34.58 -23.21
N SER A 182 10.55 -35.01 -22.42
CA SER A 182 10.50 -36.25 -21.66
C SER A 182 9.06 -36.79 -21.68
N GLU A 183 8.90 -38.08 -21.96
CA GLU A 183 7.59 -38.74 -21.90
C GLU A 183 7.08 -38.94 -20.47
N LYS A 184 7.93 -38.67 -19.46
CA LYS A 184 7.60 -38.86 -18.05
C LYS A 184 7.11 -37.55 -17.42
N THR A 185 6.38 -37.70 -16.32
CA THR A 185 5.93 -36.56 -15.51
C THR A 185 6.92 -36.31 -14.39
N HIS A 186 7.32 -35.05 -14.21
CA HIS A 186 8.28 -34.63 -13.20
C HIS A 186 7.56 -33.78 -12.15
N GLN A 187 8.01 -33.87 -10.90
CA GLN A 187 7.51 -33.02 -9.82
C GLN A 187 8.69 -32.41 -9.07
N ILE A 188 8.64 -31.09 -8.93
CA ILE A 188 9.57 -30.29 -8.13
C ILE A 188 8.80 -29.37 -7.20
N PHE A 189 9.45 -28.93 -6.13
CA PHE A 189 8.95 -27.87 -5.26
C PHE A 189 9.93 -26.71 -5.21
N ILE A 190 9.41 -25.49 -5.19
CA ILE A 190 10.18 -24.26 -5.08
C ILE A 190 9.73 -23.50 -3.85
N ASP A 191 10.70 -23.06 -3.05
CA ASP A 191 10.48 -22.23 -1.87
C ASP A 191 11.57 -21.16 -1.79
N GLN A 192 11.27 -20.07 -1.11
CA GLN A 192 12.23 -19.03 -0.74
C GLN A 192 13.02 -18.46 -1.92
N MET A 193 12.30 -18.07 -2.97
CA MET A 193 12.85 -17.40 -4.14
C MET A 193 13.05 -15.91 -3.86
N GLU A 194 14.30 -15.46 -3.89
CA GLU A 194 14.69 -14.12 -3.51
C GLU A 194 15.93 -13.60 -4.28
N PHE A 195 16.07 -12.28 -4.35
CA PHE A 195 17.26 -11.60 -4.83
C PHE A 195 18.14 -11.21 -3.64
N LEU A 196 19.34 -11.80 -3.57
CA LEU A 196 20.32 -11.53 -2.52
C LEU A 196 21.50 -10.72 -3.07
N PRO A 197 22.04 -9.79 -2.27
CA PRO A 197 23.29 -9.11 -2.63
C PRO A 197 24.48 -10.09 -2.61
N LYS A 198 25.56 -9.75 -3.32
CA LYS A 198 26.80 -10.54 -3.32
C LYS A 198 27.37 -10.80 -1.93
N ASN A 199 27.36 -9.76 -1.10
CA ASN A 199 27.96 -9.76 0.22
C ASN A 199 26.84 -9.67 1.25
N VAL A 200 26.43 -10.82 1.78
CA VAL A 200 25.56 -10.92 2.96
C VAL A 200 26.40 -11.17 4.19
N SER A 201 26.02 -10.59 5.33
CA SER A 201 26.75 -10.80 6.58
C SER A 201 26.74 -12.28 6.98
N GLN A 202 27.91 -12.80 7.37
CA GLN A 202 28.12 -14.19 7.80
C GLN A 202 28.39 -14.31 9.31
N VAL A 203 28.19 -13.22 10.07
CA VAL A 203 28.41 -13.24 11.52
C VAL A 203 27.37 -14.16 12.17
N ARG A 204 27.86 -15.14 12.93
CA ARG A 204 27.00 -16.12 13.62
C ARG A 204 26.09 -15.44 14.64
N LEU A 205 24.82 -15.83 14.64
CA LEU A 205 23.83 -15.37 15.60
C LEU A 205 24.00 -16.08 16.95
N SER A 206 24.76 -15.48 17.86
CA SER A 206 25.09 -16.05 19.17
C SER A 206 24.17 -15.60 20.31
N SER A 207 23.53 -14.44 20.17
CA SER A 207 22.64 -13.89 21.20
C SER A 207 21.22 -14.47 21.06
N PRO A 208 20.53 -14.75 22.18
CA PRO A 208 19.15 -15.21 22.13
C PRO A 208 18.23 -14.16 21.53
N ALA A 209 17.15 -14.63 20.92
CA ALA A 209 16.11 -13.75 20.44
C ALA A 209 15.28 -13.13 21.58
N ILE A 210 14.65 -11.99 21.32
CA ILE A 210 13.95 -11.21 22.34
C ILE A 210 12.48 -11.06 21.95
N LEU A 211 11.63 -11.96 22.44
CA LEU A 211 10.18 -11.80 22.41
C LEU A 211 9.75 -10.92 23.58
N SER A 212 9.54 -9.64 23.30
CA SER A 212 9.25 -8.62 24.32
C SER A 212 7.85 -8.76 24.89
N SER A 213 6.83 -9.00 24.04
CA SER A 213 5.43 -9.14 24.44
C SER A 213 4.71 -10.22 23.63
N ALA A 214 3.69 -10.81 24.26
CA ALA A 214 2.69 -11.66 23.63
C ALA A 214 1.33 -11.32 24.26
N ILE A 215 0.40 -10.78 23.47
CA ILE A 215 -0.91 -10.30 23.95
C ILE A 215 -2.00 -10.91 23.08
N ALA A 216 -2.93 -11.64 23.69
CA ALA A 216 -4.09 -12.16 22.97
C ALA A 216 -5.23 -11.15 23.01
N TYR A 217 -5.86 -10.98 21.86
CA TYR A 217 -7.05 -10.16 21.69
C TYR A 217 -8.28 -11.06 21.58
N ASP A 218 -8.49 -11.63 20.40
CA ASP A 218 -9.53 -12.61 20.10
C ASP A 218 -8.87 -13.88 19.53
N LYS A 219 -9.15 -14.25 18.28
CA LYS A 219 -8.38 -15.25 17.51
C LYS A 219 -7.00 -14.76 17.05
N GLN A 220 -6.50 -13.67 17.62
CA GLN A 220 -5.26 -13.00 17.22
C GLN A 220 -4.36 -12.84 18.44
N VAL A 221 -3.12 -13.29 18.32
CA VAL A 221 -2.05 -13.07 19.30
C VAL A 221 -1.04 -12.11 18.70
N HIS A 222 -0.90 -10.94 19.32
CA HIS A 222 0.10 -9.96 18.95
C HIS A 222 1.43 -10.29 19.62
N LEU A 223 2.44 -10.52 18.79
CA LEU A 223 3.82 -10.80 19.20
C LEU A 223 4.68 -9.60 18.86
N GLN A 224 5.44 -9.08 19.82
CA GLN A 224 6.37 -7.98 19.58
C GLN A 224 7.78 -8.36 20.02
N TRP A 225 8.79 -7.92 19.27
CA TRP A 225 10.18 -8.26 19.53
C TRP A 225 11.11 -7.06 19.42
N GLN A 226 12.32 -7.23 19.94
CA GLN A 226 13.39 -6.23 19.85
C GLN A 226 14.54 -6.81 19.03
N LEU A 227 14.81 -6.17 17.89
CA LEU A 227 15.92 -6.58 17.03
C LEU A 227 17.24 -5.96 17.52
N PRO A 228 18.30 -6.77 17.68
CA PRO A 228 19.63 -6.21 17.87
C PRO A 228 20.12 -5.53 16.58
N LEU A 229 21.00 -4.54 16.71
CA LEU A 229 21.63 -3.85 15.59
C LEU A 229 22.70 -4.74 14.94
N THR A 230 22.28 -5.79 14.23
CA THR A 230 23.18 -6.66 13.46
C THR A 230 22.61 -6.94 12.07
N PRO A 231 23.40 -6.75 11.00
CA PRO A 231 22.97 -6.99 9.63
C PRO A 231 22.87 -8.48 9.28
N SER A 232 23.21 -9.38 10.21
CA SER A 232 23.21 -10.84 9.99
C SER A 232 21.82 -11.47 10.09
N ILE A 233 20.85 -10.80 10.71
CA ILE A 233 19.49 -11.34 10.84
C ILE A 233 18.76 -11.08 9.52
N ARG A 234 18.28 -12.16 8.92
CA ARG A 234 17.42 -12.17 7.74
C ARG A 234 15.95 -12.26 8.13
N TYR A 235 15.59 -13.17 9.03
CA TYR A 235 14.20 -13.39 9.46
C TYR A 235 14.05 -13.57 10.98
N ILE A 236 12.83 -13.34 11.44
CA ILE A 236 12.31 -13.77 12.74
C ILE A 236 11.48 -15.02 12.49
N LYS A 237 11.83 -16.16 13.09
CA LYS A 237 11.01 -17.39 13.04
C LYS A 237 10.22 -17.55 14.33
N ILE A 238 8.93 -17.80 14.17
CA ILE A 238 7.96 -17.86 15.25
C ILE A 238 7.59 -19.31 15.50
N TYR A 239 7.66 -19.70 16.77
CA TYR A 239 7.26 -21.01 17.23
C TYR A 239 6.08 -20.89 18.17
N ARG A 240 5.10 -21.79 18.01
CA ARG A 240 3.91 -21.89 18.85
C ARG A 240 3.80 -23.29 19.42
N SER A 241 3.29 -23.39 20.65
CA SER A 241 2.94 -24.64 21.31
C SER A 241 1.60 -24.50 22.01
N GLU A 242 0.82 -25.58 22.07
CA GLU A 242 -0.47 -25.63 22.77
C GLU A 242 -0.35 -26.28 24.17
N ASP A 243 0.74 -27.02 24.42
CA ASP A 243 0.99 -27.76 25.65
C ASP A 243 2.21 -27.25 26.44
N GLY A 244 2.92 -26.25 25.89
CA GLY A 244 4.15 -25.69 26.44
C GLY A 244 5.38 -26.58 26.26
N LYS A 245 5.27 -27.70 25.54
CA LYS A 245 6.33 -28.70 25.36
C LYS A 245 6.69 -28.85 23.88
N ALA A 246 5.72 -29.20 23.05
CA ALA A 246 5.92 -29.39 21.63
C ALA A 246 5.73 -28.05 20.89
N PHE A 247 6.84 -27.47 20.43
CA PHE A 247 6.83 -26.23 19.66
C PHE A 247 6.94 -26.52 18.17
N THR A 248 6.00 -26.02 17.37
CA THR A 248 6.04 -26.06 15.91
C THR A 248 6.27 -24.66 15.35
N PRO A 249 6.99 -24.53 14.23
CA PRO A 249 7.14 -23.24 13.58
C PRO A 249 5.83 -22.87 12.89
N VAL A 250 5.35 -21.65 13.10
CA VAL A 250 4.08 -21.16 12.56
C VAL A 250 4.23 -19.99 11.58
N GLY A 251 5.44 -19.43 11.46
CA GLY A 251 5.71 -18.43 10.44
C GLY A 251 7.10 -17.81 10.54
N ILE A 252 7.44 -17.04 9.51
CA ILE A 252 8.63 -16.19 9.44
C ILE A 252 8.25 -14.74 9.14
N ARG A 253 9.01 -13.79 9.67
CA ARG A 253 8.79 -12.35 9.44
C ARG A 253 10.11 -11.65 9.08
N PRO A 254 10.09 -10.68 8.15
CA PRO A 254 11.27 -9.90 7.80
C PRO A 254 11.70 -8.99 8.94
N THR A 255 12.97 -8.58 8.94
CA THR A 255 13.53 -7.64 9.93
C THR A 255 12.99 -6.21 9.83
N SER A 256 12.25 -5.89 8.77
CA SER A 256 11.49 -4.64 8.68
C SER A 256 10.31 -4.58 9.66
N MET A 257 9.84 -5.73 10.14
CA MET A 257 8.73 -5.83 11.10
C MET A 257 9.27 -5.89 12.54
N GLN A 258 8.61 -5.15 13.44
CA GLN A 258 8.88 -5.19 14.88
C GLN A 258 7.83 -6.01 15.65
N SER A 259 6.74 -6.36 14.99
CA SER A 259 5.67 -7.17 15.54
C SER A 259 4.91 -7.92 14.46
N CYS A 260 4.07 -8.87 14.86
CA CYS A 260 3.05 -9.44 13.98
C CYS A 260 1.85 -9.96 14.76
N LEU A 261 0.72 -10.15 14.07
CA LEU A 261 -0.36 -10.98 14.56
C LEU A 261 -0.19 -12.45 14.11
N ASP A 262 -0.39 -13.37 15.05
CA ASP A 262 -0.54 -14.80 14.80
C ASP A 262 -2.01 -15.21 15.00
N TYR A 263 -2.60 -15.82 13.97
CA TYR A 263 -3.97 -16.33 14.05
C TYR A 263 -4.01 -17.68 14.77
N VAL A 264 -4.95 -17.80 15.71
CA VAL A 264 -5.20 -19.00 16.49
C VAL A 264 -6.68 -19.38 16.40
N PRO A 265 -7.02 -20.64 16.07
CA PRO A 265 -8.39 -21.04 15.77
C PRO A 265 -9.29 -21.10 17.02
N ASP A 266 -8.71 -21.44 18.18
CA ASP A 266 -9.47 -21.74 19.40
C ASP A 266 -9.47 -20.55 20.37
N LEU A 267 -10.66 -20.23 20.85
CA LEU A 267 -10.87 -19.27 21.93
C LEU A 267 -10.77 -19.96 23.29
N ASN A 268 -10.45 -19.19 24.34
CA ASN A 268 -10.27 -19.67 25.72
C ASN A 268 -9.17 -20.74 25.87
N LYS A 269 -8.24 -20.80 24.92
CA LYS A 269 -7.12 -21.74 24.89
C LYS A 269 -5.82 -21.01 25.22
N THR A 270 -4.93 -21.71 25.93
CA THR A 270 -3.59 -21.21 26.24
C THR A 270 -2.62 -21.60 25.12
N TYR A 271 -1.81 -20.64 24.69
CA TYR A 271 -0.76 -20.80 23.70
C TYR A 271 0.56 -20.31 24.28
N TYR A 272 1.65 -20.94 23.83
CA TYR A 272 3.01 -20.62 24.24
C TYR A 272 3.83 -20.24 23.02
N TYR A 273 4.56 -19.14 23.11
CA TYR A 273 5.35 -18.61 22.01
C TYR A 273 6.82 -18.46 22.38
N LYS A 274 7.68 -18.76 21.42
CA LYS A 274 9.09 -18.37 21.43
C LYS A 274 9.51 -18.03 20.01
N ILE A 275 10.58 -17.24 19.87
CA ILE A 275 11.11 -16.86 18.56
C ILE A 275 12.60 -17.19 18.47
N ALA A 276 13.10 -17.28 17.25
CA ALA A 276 14.52 -17.31 16.93
C ALA A 276 14.83 -16.32 15.81
N TRP A 277 16.03 -15.76 15.81
CA TRP A 277 16.58 -15.05 14.67
C TRP A 277 17.12 -16.06 13.67
N ILE A 278 17.02 -15.75 12.38
CA ILE A 278 17.52 -16.57 11.27
C ILE A 278 18.50 -15.75 10.45
N ASP A 279 19.66 -16.32 10.13
CA ASP A 279 20.62 -15.71 9.21
C ASP A 279 20.38 -16.07 7.73
N TYR A 280 21.21 -15.55 6.82
CA TYR A 280 21.11 -15.82 5.39
C TYR A 280 21.41 -17.28 4.98
N ASN A 281 21.92 -18.10 5.91
CA ASN A 281 22.11 -19.54 5.73
C ASN A 281 21.04 -20.36 6.44
N TYR A 282 19.99 -19.71 6.93
CA TYR A 282 18.88 -20.34 7.66
C TYR A 282 19.30 -20.99 8.98
N VAL A 283 20.42 -20.55 9.57
CA VAL A 283 20.85 -20.99 10.89
C VAL A 283 20.16 -20.16 11.95
N GLU A 284 19.59 -20.85 12.94
CA GLU A 284 18.84 -20.23 14.03
C GLU A 284 19.76 -19.75 15.16
N SER A 285 19.42 -18.60 15.75
CA SER A 285 19.95 -18.17 17.04
C SER A 285 19.42 -19.04 18.18
N PRO A 286 19.95 -18.91 19.41
CA PRO A 286 19.25 -19.38 20.60
C PRO A 286 17.84 -18.77 20.70
N PHE A 287 16.89 -19.53 21.23
CA PHE A 287 15.49 -19.10 21.37
C PHE A 287 15.33 -17.97 22.39
N SER A 288 14.27 -17.19 22.21
CA SER A 288 13.74 -16.33 23.28
C SER A 288 13.19 -17.15 24.44
N PRO A 289 13.05 -16.53 25.63
CA PRO A 289 12.18 -17.06 26.67
C PRO A 289 10.76 -17.31 26.14
N VAL A 290 10.10 -18.32 26.70
CA VAL A 290 8.71 -18.65 26.35
C VAL A 290 7.76 -17.62 26.95
N LYS A 291 6.78 -17.16 26.17
CA LYS A 291 5.66 -16.34 26.62
C LYS A 291 4.38 -17.15 26.55
N GLU A 292 3.64 -17.19 27.64
CA GLU A 292 2.32 -17.80 27.73
C GLU A 292 1.25 -16.73 27.51
N VAL A 293 0.20 -17.10 26.78
CA VAL A 293 -0.95 -16.22 26.52
C VAL A 293 -2.23 -17.03 26.40
N LYS A 294 -3.36 -16.49 26.84
CA LYS A 294 -4.67 -17.13 26.73
C LYS A 294 -5.63 -16.29 25.89
N THR A 295 -6.21 -16.88 24.85
CA THR A 295 -7.21 -16.22 24.01
C THR A 295 -8.53 -16.04 24.75
N LYS A 296 -9.28 -14.99 24.40
CA LYS A 296 -10.63 -14.74 24.93
C LYS A 296 -11.51 -14.16 23.82
N ARG A 297 -12.82 -14.35 23.88
CA ARG A 297 -13.72 -13.70 22.91
C ARG A 297 -13.76 -12.20 23.19
N LEU A 298 -13.52 -11.37 22.17
CA LEU A 298 -13.79 -9.93 22.25
C LEU A 298 -15.27 -9.62 21.99
N ASN A 299 -15.78 -8.59 22.67
CA ASN A 299 -17.06 -8.01 22.28
C ASN A 299 -16.92 -7.13 21.02
N GLU A 300 -18.03 -6.73 20.41
CA GLU A 300 -18.01 -5.97 19.16
C GLU A 300 -17.20 -4.66 19.25
N ASN A 301 -17.31 -3.92 20.37
CA ASN A 301 -16.59 -2.65 20.52
C ASN A 301 -15.09 -2.88 20.69
N GLU A 302 -14.69 -3.89 21.48
CA GLU A 302 -13.28 -4.28 21.60
C GLU A 302 -12.71 -4.76 20.27
N LEU A 303 -13.50 -5.45 19.45
CA LEU A 303 -13.09 -5.88 18.13
C LEU A 303 -12.93 -4.68 17.16
N LEU A 304 -13.84 -3.70 17.24
CA LEU A 304 -13.68 -2.43 16.51
C LEU A 304 -12.42 -1.68 16.98
N ASP A 305 -12.11 -1.69 18.27
CA ASP A 305 -10.87 -1.09 18.81
C ASP A 305 -9.62 -1.84 18.30
N LEU A 306 -9.67 -3.16 18.18
CA LEU A 306 -8.59 -3.96 17.57
C LEU A 306 -8.40 -3.58 16.10
N VAL A 307 -9.49 -3.56 15.33
CA VAL A 307 -9.46 -3.23 13.89
C VAL A 307 -8.95 -1.80 13.68
N GLN A 308 -9.53 -0.81 14.37
CA GLN A 308 -9.10 0.58 14.27
C GLN A 308 -7.63 0.75 14.68
N GLY A 309 -7.22 0.11 15.78
CA GLY A 309 -5.84 0.14 16.25
C GLY A 309 -4.84 -0.45 15.24
N ALA A 310 -5.18 -1.56 14.61
CA ALA A 310 -4.31 -2.18 13.59
C ALA A 310 -4.15 -1.28 12.35
N HIS A 311 -5.22 -0.65 11.88
CA HIS A 311 -5.13 0.30 10.75
C HIS A 311 -4.35 1.57 11.12
N VAL A 312 -4.38 2.01 12.39
CA VAL A 312 -3.51 3.08 12.90
C VAL A 312 -2.04 2.65 12.95
N ASN A 313 -1.76 1.42 13.40
CA ASN A 313 -0.40 0.88 13.52
C ASN A 313 0.35 0.90 12.19
N TYR A 314 -0.37 0.70 11.07
CA TYR A 314 0.21 0.84 9.73
C TYR A 314 0.96 2.16 9.56
N PHE A 315 0.39 3.27 10.05
CA PHE A 315 1.01 4.56 9.92
C PHE A 315 2.05 4.84 10.99
N THR A 316 1.94 4.24 12.18
CA THR A 316 2.94 4.44 13.24
C THR A 316 4.28 3.85 12.87
N GLU A 317 4.29 2.71 12.16
CA GLU A 317 5.52 1.98 11.80
C GLU A 317 6.05 2.36 10.41
N ASN A 318 5.20 2.66 9.43
CA ASN A 318 5.63 2.96 8.05
C ASN A 318 5.93 4.45 7.82
N TYR A 319 7.13 4.88 8.21
CA TYR A 319 7.60 6.24 7.96
C TYR A 319 9.12 6.33 7.80
N ASP A 320 9.58 7.35 7.08
CA ASP A 320 11.01 7.63 6.97
C ASP A 320 11.47 8.44 8.20
N ILE A 321 12.53 7.98 8.85
CA ILE A 321 13.02 8.58 10.09
C ILE A 321 13.57 10.01 9.91
N ASN A 322 14.04 10.36 8.70
CA ASN A 322 14.67 11.65 8.42
C ASN A 322 13.63 12.76 8.18
N SER A 323 12.65 12.46 7.35
CA SER A 323 11.56 13.37 6.99
C SER A 323 10.37 13.30 7.94
N GLY A 324 10.16 12.18 8.63
CA GLY A 324 8.94 11.88 9.39
C GLY A 324 7.73 11.55 8.51
N MET A 325 7.87 11.66 7.19
CA MET A 325 6.81 11.47 6.21
C MET A 325 6.52 9.99 6.01
N TYR A 326 5.32 9.69 5.50
CA TYR A 326 4.92 8.33 5.20
C TYR A 326 5.81 7.75 4.09
N LEU A 327 6.30 6.54 4.34
CA LEU A 327 7.19 5.79 3.47
C LEU A 327 6.37 4.66 2.83
N PRO A 328 5.84 4.84 1.61
CA PRO A 328 5.08 3.79 0.91
C PRO A 328 5.88 2.50 0.72
N PHE A 329 7.21 2.59 0.67
CA PHE A 329 8.13 1.46 0.46
C PHE A 329 9.57 1.94 0.67
N GLY A 330 10.45 1.07 1.13
CA GLY A 330 11.88 1.34 1.23
C GLY A 330 12.61 0.86 -0.03
N MET A 331 13.45 1.70 -0.63
CA MET A 331 14.44 1.24 -1.62
C MET A 331 15.82 1.19 -0.99
N LYS A 332 16.67 0.32 -1.54
CA LYS A 332 18.10 0.23 -1.22
C LYS A 332 18.75 1.63 -1.07
N ASP A 333 18.67 2.46 -2.11
CA ASP A 333 19.40 3.73 -2.18
C ASP A 333 18.52 4.98 -1.97
N ARG A 334 17.21 4.83 -1.87
CA ARG A 334 16.26 5.96 -1.77
C ARG A 334 15.16 5.68 -0.75
N ALA A 335 14.75 6.70 0.00
CA ALA A 335 13.61 6.61 0.90
C ALA A 335 12.48 7.44 0.31
N VAL A 336 11.69 6.86 -0.59
CA VAL A 336 10.69 7.64 -1.32
C VAL A 336 9.47 7.84 -0.45
N VAL A 337 9.21 9.10 -0.09
CA VAL A 337 8.13 9.50 0.81
C VAL A 337 7.03 10.22 0.05
N SER A 338 5.79 10.01 0.48
CA SER A 338 4.59 10.50 -0.21
C SER A 338 4.00 11.72 0.49
N VAL A 339 3.78 12.81 -0.26
CA VAL A 339 3.15 14.03 0.26
C VAL A 339 1.68 13.76 0.59
N LYS A 340 0.94 13.16 -0.34
CA LYS A 340 -0.49 12.87 -0.18
C LYS A 340 -0.76 11.91 0.96
N GLU A 341 -0.07 10.77 0.98
CA GLU A 341 -0.31 9.71 1.97
C GLU A 341 0.22 10.11 3.36
N SER A 342 1.11 11.10 3.46
CA SER A 342 1.47 11.71 4.74
C SER A 342 0.29 12.44 5.39
N GLY A 343 -0.65 12.99 4.60
CA GLY A 343 -1.91 13.54 5.14
C GLY A 343 -2.74 12.46 5.83
N ASN A 344 -2.98 11.35 5.14
CA ASN A 344 -3.63 10.15 5.69
C ASN A 344 -2.96 9.63 6.97
N ALA A 345 -1.62 9.64 6.99
CA ALA A 345 -0.85 9.28 8.17
C ALA A 345 -1.13 10.24 9.33
N ILE A 346 -1.09 11.55 9.11
CA ILE A 346 -1.36 12.56 10.15
C ILE A 346 -2.75 12.38 10.77
N LEU A 347 -3.79 12.19 9.95
CA LEU A 347 -5.14 11.93 10.45
C LEU A 347 -5.19 10.66 11.32
N SER A 348 -4.53 9.59 10.86
CA SER A 348 -4.48 8.32 11.60
C SER A 348 -3.66 8.41 12.90
N LEU A 349 -2.60 9.23 12.93
CA LEU A 349 -1.84 9.50 14.16
C LEU A 349 -2.70 10.25 15.19
N ILE A 350 -3.57 11.18 14.75
CA ILE A 350 -4.53 11.87 15.63
C ILE A 350 -5.50 10.86 16.25
N VAL A 351 -6.07 9.96 15.43
CA VAL A 351 -6.92 8.87 15.92
C VAL A 351 -6.16 8.00 16.93
N GLY A 352 -4.91 7.65 16.63
CA GLY A 352 -4.05 6.87 17.52
C GLY A 352 -3.79 7.54 18.87
N VAL A 353 -3.58 8.86 18.89
CA VAL A 353 -3.42 9.62 20.14
C VAL A 353 -4.74 9.69 20.91
N GLN A 354 -5.87 9.94 20.23
CA GLN A 354 -7.19 9.99 20.86
C GLN A 354 -7.59 8.66 21.50
N ARG A 355 -7.14 7.54 20.91
CA ARG A 355 -7.39 6.17 21.37
C ARG A 355 -6.28 5.60 22.27
N GLU A 356 -5.36 6.44 22.73
CA GLU A 356 -4.25 6.05 23.61
C GLU A 356 -3.36 4.93 23.05
N ARG A 357 -3.37 4.74 21.72
CA ARG A 357 -2.51 3.79 21.00
C ARG A 357 -1.15 4.39 20.68
N LEU A 358 -1.07 5.71 20.60
CA LEU A 358 0.15 6.45 20.31
C LEU A 358 0.35 7.54 21.34
N ASN A 359 1.58 7.65 21.85
CA ASN A 359 1.93 8.74 22.74
C ASN A 359 1.84 10.10 22.01
N ARG A 360 1.13 11.07 22.60
CA ARG A 360 0.92 12.41 22.06
C ARG A 360 2.22 13.11 21.64
N GLN A 361 3.28 13.00 22.44
CA GLN A 361 4.57 13.64 22.18
C GLN A 361 5.32 12.99 21.00
N VAL A 362 5.14 11.68 20.80
CA VAL A 362 5.69 10.98 19.63
C VAL A 362 5.02 11.48 18.35
N ALA A 363 3.69 11.66 18.37
CA ALA A 363 2.95 12.23 17.25
C ALA A 363 3.40 13.68 16.94
N VAL A 364 3.46 14.55 17.96
CA VAL A 364 3.93 15.94 17.82
C VAL A 364 5.35 15.99 17.26
N GLY A 365 6.26 15.14 17.78
CA GLY A 365 7.64 15.06 17.32
C GLY A 365 7.74 14.64 15.85
N ARG A 366 6.93 13.69 15.42
CA ARG A 366 6.87 13.25 14.02
C ARG A 366 6.32 14.33 13.10
N ILE A 367 5.21 14.98 13.44
CA ILE A 367 4.63 16.05 12.61
C ILE A 367 5.57 17.25 12.53
N ASN A 368 6.25 17.61 13.62
CA ASN A 368 7.29 18.64 13.60
C ASN A 368 8.45 18.30 12.66
N ARG A 369 8.82 17.02 12.55
CA ARG A 369 9.84 16.56 11.59
C ARG A 369 9.36 16.73 10.15
N ILE A 370 8.10 16.36 9.85
CA ILE A 370 7.45 16.58 8.56
C ILE A 370 7.51 18.07 8.18
N LEU A 371 7.10 18.96 9.09
CA LEU A 371 7.13 20.40 8.84
C LEU A 371 8.54 20.95 8.61
N THR A 372 9.52 20.44 9.37
CA THR A 372 10.93 20.84 9.22
C THR A 372 11.52 20.39 7.89
N PHE A 373 11.12 19.20 7.41
CA PHE A 373 11.49 18.69 6.10
C PHE A 373 10.87 19.54 4.98
N LEU A 374 9.55 19.76 5.02
CA LEU A 374 8.82 20.52 4.01
C LEU A 374 9.24 21.98 3.92
N ALA A 375 9.64 22.60 5.04
CA ALA A 375 10.17 23.97 5.05
C ALA A 375 11.43 24.14 4.18
N LYS A 376 12.16 23.06 3.90
CA LYS A 376 13.33 23.03 3.01
C LYS A 376 13.04 22.34 1.68
N GLY A 377 11.89 21.69 1.55
CA GLY A 377 11.49 20.92 0.39
C GLY A 377 11.25 21.80 -0.83
N GLN A 378 11.72 21.36 -1.99
CA GLN A 378 11.47 22.04 -3.24
C GLN A 378 9.96 22.10 -3.51
N ASN A 379 9.44 23.28 -3.83
CA ASN A 379 8.03 23.53 -4.11
C ASN A 379 7.91 24.65 -5.15
N ARG A 380 6.73 24.77 -5.77
CA ARG A 380 6.37 25.90 -6.64
C ARG A 380 5.04 26.48 -6.16
N TYR A 381 5.03 27.77 -5.84
CA TYR A 381 3.85 28.47 -5.28
C TYR A 381 3.34 27.85 -3.95
N GLY A 382 4.21 27.17 -3.20
CA GLY A 382 3.81 26.39 -2.02
C GLY A 382 3.25 25.00 -2.32
N ILE A 383 3.18 24.58 -3.59
CA ILE A 383 2.75 23.23 -4.01
C ILE A 383 3.96 22.31 -4.10
N PHE A 384 3.83 21.14 -3.48
CA PHE A 384 4.85 20.09 -3.39
C PHE A 384 4.67 19.02 -4.48
N PRO A 385 5.74 18.29 -4.87
CA PRO A 385 5.63 17.12 -5.73
C PRO A 385 4.81 16.01 -5.05
N THR A 386 4.35 15.02 -5.81
CA THR A 386 3.69 13.84 -5.21
C THR A 386 4.64 13.09 -4.26
N TYR A 387 5.92 12.99 -4.63
CA TYR A 387 6.94 12.25 -3.90
C TYR A 387 8.23 13.05 -3.72
N PHE A 388 8.91 12.79 -2.61
CA PHE A 388 10.29 13.18 -2.35
C PHE A 388 11.15 11.96 -2.09
N ASP A 389 12.46 12.08 -2.27
CA ASP A 389 13.41 11.25 -1.54
C ASP A 389 13.64 11.85 -0.15
N GLY A 390 13.13 11.20 0.89
CA GLY A 390 13.17 11.61 2.29
C GLY A 390 14.60 11.75 2.86
N ARG A 391 15.60 11.12 2.24
CA ARG A 391 17.01 11.27 2.64
C ARG A 391 17.62 12.58 2.11
N THR A 392 17.33 12.93 0.85
CA THR A 392 17.96 14.08 0.17
C THR A 392 17.09 15.34 0.19
N GLY A 393 15.78 15.20 0.36
CA GLY A 393 14.80 16.29 0.24
C GLY A 393 14.48 16.68 -1.21
N LEU A 394 15.00 15.94 -2.19
CA LEU A 394 14.78 16.22 -3.60
C LEU A 394 13.47 15.56 -4.11
N PRO A 395 12.72 16.22 -5.00
CA PRO A 395 11.55 15.61 -5.63
C PRO A 395 11.89 14.31 -6.39
N ASP A 396 11.02 13.31 -6.28
CA ASP A 396 11.12 12.04 -7.04
C ASP A 396 10.07 12.02 -8.17
N TYR A 397 10.49 12.45 -9.37
CA TYR A 397 9.62 12.53 -10.54
C TYR A 397 9.56 11.19 -11.29
N ARG A 398 8.51 10.41 -11.02
CA ARG A 398 8.36 9.06 -11.61
C ARG A 398 8.15 9.03 -13.12
N GLU A 399 7.66 10.11 -13.70
CA GLU A 399 7.52 10.25 -15.16
C GLU A 399 8.70 10.98 -15.81
N ASN A 400 9.78 11.23 -15.06
CA ASN A 400 10.89 12.11 -15.44
C ASN A 400 10.44 13.54 -15.81
N GLU A 401 9.21 13.93 -15.44
CA GLU A 401 8.70 15.29 -15.62
C GLU A 401 8.65 16.02 -14.28
N PRO A 402 9.30 17.19 -14.16
CA PRO A 402 9.23 17.98 -12.95
C PRO A 402 7.81 18.55 -12.81
N THR A 403 7.02 17.99 -11.89
CA THR A 403 5.62 18.38 -11.66
C THR A 403 5.30 18.46 -10.18
N TYR A 404 4.43 19.40 -9.82
CA TYR A 404 3.94 19.65 -8.47
C TYR A 404 2.44 19.35 -8.43
N ASP A 405 1.98 18.69 -7.37
CA ASP A 405 0.66 18.05 -7.28
C ASP A 405 -0.23 18.79 -6.28
N VAL A 406 -1.30 19.41 -6.80
CA VAL A 406 -2.19 20.27 -6.02
C VAL A 406 -3.01 19.45 -5.03
N LEU A 407 -3.47 18.25 -5.39
CA LEU A 407 -4.26 17.42 -4.50
C LEU A 407 -3.42 16.79 -3.40
N ALA A 408 -2.19 16.34 -3.74
CA ALA A 408 -1.27 15.83 -2.74
C ALA A 408 -0.96 16.89 -1.68
N THR A 409 -0.65 18.11 -2.12
CA THR A 409 -0.37 19.24 -1.23
C THR A 409 -1.61 19.64 -0.42
N SER A 410 -2.78 19.70 -1.05
CA SER A 410 -4.05 20.01 -0.38
C SER A 410 -4.36 19.01 0.72
N SER A 411 -4.27 17.70 0.43
CA SER A 411 -4.55 16.63 1.41
C SER A 411 -3.61 16.69 2.63
N LEU A 412 -2.33 16.99 2.39
CA LEU A 412 -1.34 17.17 3.45
C LEU A 412 -1.65 18.40 4.31
N ILE A 413 -1.88 19.55 3.68
CA ILE A 413 -2.18 20.81 4.39
C ILE A 413 -3.47 20.68 5.19
N GLU A 414 -4.50 20.08 4.60
CA GLU A 414 -5.76 19.84 5.28
C GLU A 414 -5.56 19.05 6.58
N SER A 415 -4.82 17.95 6.48
CA SER A 415 -4.52 17.09 7.62
C SER A 415 -3.67 17.80 8.67
N LEU A 416 -2.73 18.65 8.24
CA LEU A 416 -1.95 19.51 9.13
C LEU A 416 -2.83 20.54 9.85
N LEU A 417 -3.82 21.14 9.19
CA LEU A 417 -4.74 22.06 9.85
C LEU A 417 -5.62 21.33 10.88
N VAL A 418 -6.06 20.11 10.61
CA VAL A 418 -6.72 19.26 11.62
C VAL A 418 -5.76 19.01 12.81
N ALA A 419 -4.50 18.68 12.53
CA ALA A 419 -3.48 18.51 13.58
C ALA A 419 -3.27 19.80 14.38
N ARG A 420 -3.27 20.98 13.74
CA ARG A 420 -3.17 22.29 14.40
C ARG A 420 -4.29 22.49 15.42
N GLN A 421 -5.52 22.06 15.10
CA GLN A 421 -6.65 22.14 16.03
C GLN A 421 -6.56 21.11 17.16
N PHE A 422 -6.05 19.91 16.89
CA PHE A 422 -5.94 18.84 17.88
C PHE A 422 -4.80 19.05 18.87
N PHE A 423 -3.66 19.56 18.39
CA PHE A 423 -2.46 19.85 19.17
C PHE A 423 -2.48 21.30 19.68
N ASN A 424 -3.41 21.56 20.59
CA ASN A 424 -3.73 22.89 21.11
C ASN A 424 -3.22 23.16 22.53
N ASP A 425 -2.30 22.35 23.07
CA ASP A 425 -1.69 22.64 24.38
C ASP A 425 -0.80 23.89 24.29
N GLU A 426 -0.70 24.65 25.38
CA GLU A 426 0.09 25.89 25.47
C GLU A 426 1.59 25.65 25.70
N ARG A 427 2.01 24.39 25.80
CA ARG A 427 3.44 24.03 25.80
C ARG A 427 4.12 24.47 24.51
N ASP A 428 5.38 24.92 24.64
CA ASP A 428 6.19 25.46 23.54
C ASP A 428 6.24 24.59 22.28
N ASN A 429 6.20 23.27 22.45
CA ASN A 429 6.29 22.33 21.33
C ASN A 429 5.02 22.26 20.46
N GLU A 430 3.84 22.32 21.08
CA GLU A 430 2.56 22.37 20.38
C GLU A 430 2.29 23.78 19.85
N ALA A 431 2.66 24.83 20.58
CA ALA A 431 2.62 26.20 20.08
C ALA A 431 3.49 26.37 18.81
N ASN A 432 4.75 25.91 18.84
CA ASN A 432 5.65 25.95 17.68
C ASN A 432 5.13 25.11 16.50
N LEU A 433 4.49 23.98 16.78
CA LEU A 433 3.84 23.15 15.77
C LEU A 433 2.73 23.95 15.06
N ARG A 434 1.84 24.60 15.82
CA ARG A 434 0.73 25.40 15.28
C ARG A 434 1.22 26.56 14.43
N ASP A 435 2.28 27.23 14.85
CA ASP A 435 2.91 28.32 14.09
C ASP A 435 3.49 27.84 12.76
N LYS A 436 4.23 26.73 12.76
CA LYS A 436 4.81 26.15 11.55
C LYS A 436 3.73 25.72 10.55
N ILE A 437 2.65 25.10 11.04
CA ILE A 437 1.52 24.70 10.19
C ILE A 437 0.87 25.94 9.57
N SER A 438 0.63 26.99 10.36
CA SER A 438 -0.01 28.21 9.86
C SER A 438 0.87 28.89 8.81
N LYS A 439 2.19 29.00 9.05
CA LYS A 439 3.14 29.52 8.07
C LYS A 439 3.17 28.72 6.77
N LEU A 440 3.09 27.39 6.87
CA LEU A 440 3.06 26.54 5.68
C LEU A 440 1.79 26.76 4.87
N TYR A 441 0.62 26.81 5.52
CA TYR A 441 -0.66 27.05 4.85
C TYR A 441 -0.73 28.44 4.22
N ASP A 442 -0.33 29.48 4.95
CA ASP A 442 -0.31 30.87 4.47
C ASP A 442 0.69 31.08 3.31
N GLY A 443 1.67 30.19 3.15
CA GLY A 443 2.65 30.21 2.07
C GLY A 443 2.15 29.68 0.73
N VAL A 444 0.98 29.04 0.69
CA VAL A 444 0.41 28.50 -0.56
C VAL A 444 -0.30 29.59 -1.35
N GLN A 445 0.16 29.83 -2.58
CA GLN A 445 -0.36 30.86 -3.47
C GLN A 445 -1.46 30.29 -4.36
N TRP A 446 -2.65 30.05 -3.79
CA TRP A 446 -3.76 29.41 -4.52
C TRP A 446 -4.24 30.20 -5.75
N ASP A 447 -4.13 31.53 -5.72
CA ASP A 447 -4.43 32.42 -6.83
C ASP A 447 -3.57 32.17 -8.07
N ARG A 448 -2.35 31.65 -7.88
CA ARG A 448 -1.43 31.25 -8.98
C ARG A 448 -1.79 29.92 -9.64
N LEU A 449 -2.73 29.17 -9.05
CA LEU A 449 -3.13 27.84 -9.53
C LEU A 449 -4.37 27.89 -10.43
N LEU A 450 -4.93 29.08 -10.66
CA LEU A 450 -6.06 29.28 -11.55
C LEU A 450 -5.67 28.95 -13.00
N ALA A 451 -6.46 28.09 -13.62
CA ALA A 451 -6.24 27.59 -14.97
C ALA A 451 -6.51 28.68 -16.01
N SER A 452 -5.55 28.92 -16.90
CA SER A 452 -5.73 29.85 -18.02
C SER A 452 -6.89 29.42 -18.91
N GLY A 453 -7.80 30.33 -19.23
CA GLY A 453 -8.98 30.08 -20.06
C GLY A 453 -10.21 29.58 -19.30
N TYR A 454 -10.13 29.44 -17.97
CA TYR A 454 -11.26 29.08 -17.12
C TYR A 454 -11.46 30.11 -16.01
N GLU A 455 -12.71 30.38 -15.65
CA GLU A 455 -13.06 31.31 -14.58
C GLU A 455 -13.05 30.60 -13.22
N ASP A 456 -12.11 30.96 -12.35
CA ASP A 456 -12.01 30.48 -10.96
C ASP A 456 -11.84 28.95 -10.81
N VAL A 457 -11.09 28.34 -11.72
CA VAL A 457 -10.86 26.88 -11.76
C VAL A 457 -9.42 26.54 -11.43
N LEU A 458 -9.18 25.61 -10.52
CA LEU A 458 -7.83 25.17 -10.14
C LEU A 458 -7.25 24.13 -11.11
N LEU A 459 -5.94 24.17 -11.31
CA LEU A 459 -5.17 23.13 -12.00
C LEU A 459 -4.92 21.92 -11.09
N GLU A 460 -4.83 20.73 -11.69
CA GLU A 460 -4.43 19.50 -10.97
C GLU A 460 -2.94 19.49 -10.63
N ARG A 461 -2.12 20.01 -11.55
CA ARG A 461 -0.66 20.02 -11.45
C ARG A 461 -0.09 21.35 -11.91
N VAL A 462 1.09 21.66 -11.39
CA VAL A 462 1.92 22.78 -11.84
C VAL A 462 3.21 22.22 -12.41
N SER A 463 3.61 22.70 -13.59
CA SER A 463 4.93 22.36 -14.17
C SER A 463 6.03 22.90 -13.27
N GLY A 464 7.13 22.16 -13.12
CA GLY A 464 8.32 22.63 -12.42
C GLY A 464 9.27 23.45 -13.27
N VAL A 465 8.99 23.58 -14.56
CA VAL A 465 9.69 24.45 -15.51
C VAL A 465 8.69 25.39 -16.17
N ASP A 466 9.15 26.49 -16.73
CA ASP A 466 8.28 27.35 -17.53
C ASP A 466 7.99 26.64 -18.86
N SER A 467 6.76 26.13 -19.00
CA SER A 467 6.31 25.34 -20.14
C SER A 467 4.92 25.77 -20.58
N ALA A 468 4.66 25.72 -21.90
CA ALA A 468 3.32 25.93 -22.46
C ALA A 468 2.35 24.74 -22.24
N LYS A 469 2.79 23.69 -21.52
CA LYS A 469 2.00 22.49 -21.26
C LYS A 469 0.79 22.83 -20.38
N GLN A 470 -0.39 22.49 -20.86
CA GLN A 470 -1.64 22.60 -20.09
C GLN A 470 -1.90 21.32 -19.31
N TYR A 471 -2.26 21.44 -18.04
CA TYR A 471 -2.70 20.33 -17.20
C TYR A 471 -4.23 20.29 -17.11
N ALA A 472 -4.76 19.13 -16.71
CA ALA A 472 -6.18 19.00 -16.44
C ALA A 472 -6.59 19.87 -15.24
N THR A 473 -7.86 20.25 -15.20
CA THR A 473 -8.41 21.06 -14.11
C THR A 473 -9.11 20.21 -13.04
N LEU A 474 -9.10 20.69 -11.80
CA LEU A 474 -9.73 20.04 -10.64
C LEU A 474 -11.24 20.20 -10.66
N GLY A 475 -11.94 19.17 -10.20
CA GLY A 475 -13.39 19.16 -10.05
C GLY A 475 -13.95 17.77 -9.74
N GLY A 476 -15.25 17.71 -9.51
CA GLY A 476 -15.93 16.45 -9.16
C GLY A 476 -16.05 16.20 -7.65
N VAL A 477 -16.78 15.12 -7.33
CA VAL A 477 -17.02 14.66 -5.95
C VAL A 477 -15.85 13.78 -5.50
N ASN A 478 -14.72 14.43 -5.25
CA ASN A 478 -13.46 13.86 -4.79
C ASN A 478 -12.69 14.92 -4.00
N GLU A 479 -11.43 14.64 -3.64
CA GLU A 479 -10.56 15.52 -2.82
C GLU A 479 -10.40 16.96 -3.38
N SER A 480 -10.81 17.20 -4.63
CA SER A 480 -10.95 18.55 -5.19
C SER A 480 -11.83 19.44 -4.32
N ILE A 481 -12.90 18.91 -3.70
CA ILE A 481 -13.76 19.67 -2.78
C ILE A 481 -12.91 20.33 -1.68
N ASN A 482 -12.04 19.55 -1.05
CA ASN A 482 -11.17 19.99 0.03
C ASN A 482 -10.15 21.02 -0.47
N ALA A 483 -9.56 20.79 -1.65
CA ALA A 483 -8.63 21.75 -2.27
C ALA A 483 -9.29 23.11 -2.53
N TYR A 484 -10.50 23.14 -3.09
CA TYR A 484 -11.25 24.38 -3.32
C TYR A 484 -11.63 25.08 -2.00
N LEU A 485 -12.04 24.32 -0.98
CA LEU A 485 -12.34 24.89 0.34
C LEU A 485 -11.10 25.53 0.97
N LEU A 486 -9.94 24.86 0.93
CA LEU A 486 -8.68 25.40 1.41
C LEU A 486 -8.25 26.66 0.65
N ALA A 487 -8.42 26.65 -0.68
CA ALA A 487 -8.06 27.77 -1.54
C ALA A 487 -8.93 29.01 -1.26
N MET A 488 -10.26 28.82 -1.15
CA MET A 488 -11.17 29.92 -0.82
C MET A 488 -11.02 30.40 0.64
N ALA A 489 -10.58 29.52 1.54
CA ALA A 489 -10.34 29.84 2.95
C ALA A 489 -8.98 30.53 3.20
N SER A 490 -8.08 30.57 2.21
CA SER A 490 -6.75 31.15 2.36
C SER A 490 -6.82 32.62 2.79
N ARG A 491 -5.97 33.01 3.74
CA ARG A 491 -5.92 34.38 4.27
C ARG A 491 -5.04 35.29 3.42
N THR A 492 -4.03 34.73 2.78
CA THR A 492 -2.99 35.43 2.02
C THR A 492 -3.24 35.40 0.52
N HIS A 493 -3.76 34.28 0.03
CA HIS A 493 -3.95 34.00 -1.39
C HIS A 493 -5.33 33.37 -1.67
N PRO A 494 -6.44 34.01 -1.28
CA PRO A 494 -7.78 33.46 -1.51
C PRO A 494 -8.16 33.45 -2.99
N ILE A 495 -8.88 32.40 -3.40
CA ILE A 495 -9.65 32.42 -4.66
C ILE A 495 -11.12 32.83 -4.41
N PRO A 496 -11.83 33.36 -5.43
CA PRO A 496 -13.23 33.77 -5.28
C PRO A 496 -14.19 32.63 -4.92
N LEU A 497 -15.32 32.95 -4.27
CA LEU A 497 -16.34 31.94 -3.92
C LEU A 497 -17.01 31.32 -5.15
N SER A 498 -17.01 32.00 -6.30
CA SER A 498 -17.43 31.46 -7.60
C SER A 498 -16.70 30.18 -7.97
N ALA A 499 -15.48 29.98 -7.47
CA ALA A 499 -14.72 28.73 -7.63
C ALA A 499 -15.46 27.48 -7.13
N TYR A 500 -16.35 27.63 -6.15
CA TYR A 500 -17.18 26.51 -5.69
C TYR A 500 -18.10 25.99 -6.82
N GLU A 501 -18.80 26.89 -7.51
CA GLU A 501 -19.70 26.56 -8.61
C GLU A 501 -18.93 26.15 -9.88
N ASN A 502 -17.96 26.98 -10.27
CA ASN A 502 -17.20 26.78 -11.51
C ASN A 502 -16.25 25.58 -11.39
N GLY A 503 -15.69 25.35 -10.20
CA GLY A 503 -14.69 24.33 -9.92
C GLY A 503 -15.29 22.99 -9.52
N ILE A 504 -16.03 22.92 -8.41
CA ILE A 504 -16.47 21.65 -7.82
C ILE A 504 -17.60 21.00 -8.64
N LYS A 505 -18.60 21.79 -9.07
CA LYS A 505 -19.78 21.27 -9.78
C LYS A 505 -19.54 20.90 -11.25
N HIS A 506 -18.29 21.03 -11.72
CA HIS A 506 -17.90 20.65 -13.06
C HIS A 506 -16.67 19.75 -13.03
N ILE A 507 -16.49 18.90 -14.04
CA ILE A 507 -15.30 18.04 -14.17
C ILE A 507 -14.72 18.17 -15.57
N ASP A 508 -13.39 18.24 -15.65
CA ASP A 508 -12.65 18.17 -16.91
C ASP A 508 -12.63 16.73 -17.41
N LEU A 509 -13.04 16.50 -18.65
CA LEU A 509 -13.05 15.15 -19.24
C LEU A 509 -11.63 14.53 -19.29
N ARG A 510 -10.57 15.35 -19.35
CA ARG A 510 -9.18 14.89 -19.23
C ARG A 510 -8.89 14.40 -17.81
N TYR A 511 -9.38 15.10 -16.80
CA TYR A 511 -9.22 14.74 -15.39
C TYR A 511 -9.97 13.44 -15.07
N ALA A 512 -11.20 13.29 -15.57
CA ALA A 512 -11.92 12.02 -15.58
C ALA A 512 -11.07 10.88 -16.17
N SER A 513 -10.44 11.10 -17.32
CA SER A 513 -9.55 10.10 -17.94
C SER A 513 -8.22 9.86 -17.20
N ALA A 514 -7.73 10.81 -16.39
CA ALA A 514 -6.41 10.79 -15.76
C ALA A 514 -6.42 10.30 -14.29
N TYR A 515 -7.54 10.43 -13.57
CA TYR A 515 -7.72 9.79 -12.26
C TYR A 515 -7.70 8.25 -12.35
N SER A 516 -7.87 7.76 -13.57
CA SER A 516 -7.67 6.38 -13.99
C SER A 516 -6.17 5.98 -14.11
N LYS A 517 -5.26 6.97 -14.20
CA LYS A 517 -3.80 6.80 -14.30
C LYS A 517 -3.05 7.05 -12.99
N MET A 518 -3.69 7.58 -11.95
CA MET A 518 -3.01 8.12 -10.77
C MET A 518 -2.99 7.17 -9.55
N ASP A 519 -2.49 5.95 -9.77
CA ASP A 519 -1.69 5.21 -8.77
C ASP A 519 -0.65 4.30 -9.49
N SER A 520 -0.12 4.81 -10.61
CA SER A 520 0.65 4.07 -11.62
C SER A 520 2.13 3.93 -11.31
N LEU A 521 2.44 3.28 -10.19
CA LEU A 521 3.65 2.46 -10.14
C LEU A 521 3.41 0.95 -10.32
N ALA A 522 2.15 0.54 -10.41
CA ALA A 522 1.76 -0.74 -11.02
C ALA A 522 1.54 -0.56 -12.53
N LYS A 523 2.62 -0.22 -13.26
CA LYS A 523 2.58 0.19 -14.67
C LYS A 523 2.48 -0.99 -15.67
N ASP A 524 1.63 -1.98 -15.39
CA ASP A 524 1.35 -3.09 -16.32
C ASP A 524 -0.13 -3.46 -16.36
N THR A 525 -1.06 -2.50 -16.43
CA THR A 525 -2.44 -2.79 -16.91
C THR A 525 -3.22 -1.61 -17.48
N LEU A 526 -2.55 -0.85 -18.35
CA LEU A 526 -3.12 0.27 -19.11
C LEU A 526 -4.06 -0.18 -20.27
N SER A 527 -4.72 -1.35 -20.18
CA SER A 527 -5.63 -1.85 -21.22
C SER A 527 -7.11 -1.91 -20.83
N LEU A 528 -7.50 -1.89 -19.55
CA LEU A 528 -8.93 -1.98 -19.16
C LEU A 528 -9.45 -0.88 -18.23
N VAL A 529 -8.58 -0.07 -17.65
CA VAL A 529 -8.98 1.25 -17.12
C VAL A 529 -9.43 2.18 -18.26
N ARG A 530 -9.11 1.81 -19.51
CA ARG A 530 -9.41 2.55 -20.74
C ARG A 530 -10.88 2.49 -21.18
N GLU A 531 -11.73 1.65 -20.59
CA GLU A 531 -13.14 1.50 -21.00
C GLU A 531 -14.17 2.18 -20.08
N THR A 532 -13.80 2.62 -18.88
CA THR A 532 -14.79 2.84 -17.82
C THR A 532 -15.36 4.25 -17.70
N PHE A 533 -14.89 5.20 -18.53
CA PHE A 533 -15.61 6.46 -18.81
C PHE A 533 -16.47 6.40 -20.09
N ARG A 534 -16.42 5.30 -20.87
CA ARG A 534 -17.03 5.26 -22.22
C ARG A 534 -18.53 4.98 -22.25
N LEU A 535 -19.15 4.46 -21.20
CA LEU A 535 -20.58 4.11 -21.22
C LEU A 535 -21.51 5.27 -20.80
N ALA A 536 -21.16 6.51 -21.14
CA ALA A 536 -22.05 7.69 -21.05
C ALA A 536 -21.97 8.62 -22.27
N PHE A 537 -21.01 8.43 -23.20
CA PHE A 537 -20.95 9.18 -24.45
C PHE A 537 -20.69 8.21 -25.61
N ASN A 538 -21.68 8.11 -26.49
CA ASN A 538 -21.68 7.32 -27.72
C ASN A 538 -20.49 7.73 -28.63
N PRO A 539 -19.47 6.89 -28.91
CA PRO A 539 -18.34 7.26 -29.75
C PRO A 539 -18.55 6.83 -31.21
N LEU A 540 -19.79 6.81 -31.69
CA LEU A 540 -20.06 6.87 -33.13
C LEU A 540 -20.33 8.33 -33.49
N GLY A 541 -19.23 9.10 -33.57
CA GLY A 541 -19.24 10.49 -34.00
C GLY A 541 -18.39 11.38 -33.10
N ASN A 542 -17.20 11.71 -33.61
CA ASN A 542 -16.28 12.76 -33.17
C ASN A 542 -15.11 12.30 -32.28
N GLU A 543 -13.91 12.47 -32.84
CA GLU A 543 -12.64 12.53 -32.14
C GLU A 543 -12.75 13.50 -30.95
N VAL A 544 -12.23 13.11 -29.78
CA VAL A 544 -12.15 14.01 -28.62
C VAL A 544 -11.24 15.16 -29.02
N ASN A 545 -11.85 16.33 -29.25
CA ASN A 545 -11.17 17.56 -29.62
C ASN A 545 -10.14 17.93 -28.54
N GLU A 546 -8.97 18.47 -28.92
CA GLU A 546 -7.92 18.90 -27.98
C GLU A 546 -8.36 20.08 -27.08
N ASN A 547 -9.53 20.67 -27.35
CA ASN A 547 -10.13 21.72 -26.56
C ASN A 547 -10.85 21.14 -25.33
N ALA A 548 -10.46 21.60 -24.16
CA ALA A 548 -10.91 21.04 -22.90
C ALA A 548 -12.33 21.50 -22.53
N GLU A 549 -13.28 20.56 -22.64
CA GLU A 549 -14.68 20.72 -22.23
C GLU A 549 -14.86 20.27 -20.77
N ARG A 550 -15.44 21.16 -19.95
CA ARG A 550 -15.86 20.83 -18.58
C ARG A 550 -17.36 20.58 -18.56
N VAL A 551 -17.76 19.46 -17.98
CA VAL A 551 -19.17 19.03 -17.91
C VAL A 551 -19.67 19.07 -16.48
N SER A 552 -20.97 19.26 -16.29
CA SER A 552 -21.59 19.20 -14.97
C SER A 552 -21.35 17.84 -14.33
N ILE A 553 -21.14 17.82 -13.01
CA ILE A 553 -21.05 16.58 -12.24
C ILE A 553 -22.41 15.94 -12.02
N ARG A 554 -23.50 16.69 -12.24
CA ARG A 554 -24.87 16.22 -12.04
C ARG A 554 -25.30 15.37 -13.23
N GLN A 555 -25.78 14.19 -12.93
CA GLN A 555 -26.34 13.25 -13.89
C GLN A 555 -27.41 12.43 -13.18
N ASP A 556 -28.64 12.94 -13.18
CA ASP A 556 -29.76 12.32 -12.46
C ASP A 556 -30.02 10.91 -12.99
N THR A 557 -29.82 9.91 -12.12
CA THR A 557 -29.94 8.50 -12.47
C THR A 557 -30.65 7.73 -11.35
N MET A 558 -31.56 6.82 -11.71
CA MET A 558 -32.15 5.86 -10.76
C MET A 558 -31.50 4.49 -10.94
N LEU A 559 -30.86 3.96 -9.88
CA LEU A 559 -30.28 2.62 -9.89
C LEU A 559 -30.60 1.90 -8.57
N TYR A 560 -30.93 0.60 -8.67
CA TYR A 560 -31.24 -0.26 -7.52
C TYR A 560 -32.23 0.35 -6.52
N GLY A 561 -33.18 1.17 -7.00
CA GLY A 561 -34.19 1.84 -6.17
C GLY A 561 -33.74 3.10 -5.44
N GLU A 562 -32.54 3.63 -5.68
CA GLU A 562 -32.08 4.91 -5.11
C GLU A 562 -31.81 5.94 -6.21
N HIS A 563 -31.95 7.22 -5.85
CA HIS A 563 -31.60 8.35 -6.70
C HIS A 563 -30.13 8.70 -6.56
N LEU A 564 -29.39 8.66 -7.67
CA LEU A 564 -27.97 8.99 -7.77
C LEU A 564 -27.80 10.32 -8.52
N LEU A 565 -27.35 11.34 -7.80
CA LEU A 565 -27.23 12.71 -8.31
C LEU A 565 -26.06 12.91 -9.29
N PHE A 566 -25.02 12.08 -9.21
CA PHE A 566 -23.78 12.22 -9.99
C PHE A 566 -23.60 11.09 -11.03
N GLY A 567 -24.69 10.44 -11.43
CA GLY A 567 -24.67 9.33 -12.37
C GLY A 567 -24.23 8.00 -11.75
N SER A 568 -23.98 7.01 -12.59
CA SER A 568 -23.45 5.72 -12.12
C SER A 568 -21.99 5.87 -11.68
N ALA A 569 -21.69 5.73 -10.40
CA ALA A 569 -20.30 5.69 -9.92
C ALA A 569 -19.69 4.34 -10.32
N ARG A 570 -18.89 4.32 -11.40
CA ARG A 570 -18.24 3.09 -11.90
C ARG A 570 -16.84 2.83 -11.34
N GLY A 571 -16.21 3.85 -10.73
CA GLY A 571 -14.94 3.73 -10.02
C GLY A 571 -15.06 3.12 -8.62
N SER A 572 -13.93 3.14 -7.89
CA SER A 572 -13.91 2.81 -6.46
C SER A 572 -14.81 3.79 -5.69
N LEU A 573 -15.73 3.26 -4.89
CA LEU A 573 -16.59 4.09 -4.06
C LEU A 573 -15.78 4.83 -2.97
N LEU A 574 -14.58 4.35 -2.65
CA LEU A 574 -13.69 5.01 -1.70
C LEU A 574 -13.32 6.44 -2.14
N GLU A 575 -13.26 6.72 -3.43
CA GLU A 575 -12.98 8.07 -3.97
C GLU A 575 -14.03 9.10 -3.54
N PHE A 576 -15.29 8.68 -3.45
CA PHE A 576 -16.37 9.52 -2.94
C PHE A 576 -16.28 9.75 -1.44
N TYR A 577 -15.57 8.89 -0.69
CA TYR A 577 -15.45 9.04 0.75
C TYR A 577 -14.30 9.97 1.15
N LYS A 578 -13.23 10.04 0.34
CA LYS A 578 -12.00 10.76 0.69
C LYS A 578 -12.23 12.19 1.17
N PRO A 579 -13.09 13.01 0.53
CA PRO A 579 -13.36 14.36 1.04
C PRO A 579 -13.87 14.38 2.46
N PHE A 580 -14.67 13.36 2.79
CA PHE A 580 -15.39 13.24 4.04
C PHE A 580 -14.60 12.53 5.14
N PHE A 581 -13.30 12.25 4.91
CA PHE A 581 -12.38 11.92 6.00
C PHE A 581 -12.27 13.11 6.96
N THR A 582 -12.27 14.33 6.43
CA THR A 582 -12.06 15.58 7.16
C THR A 582 -13.31 16.46 7.26
N ILE A 583 -14.06 16.66 6.17
CA ILE A 583 -15.27 17.48 6.21
C ILE A 583 -16.52 16.62 6.50
N ASP A 584 -17.35 17.06 7.44
CA ASP A 584 -18.68 16.47 7.61
C ASP A 584 -19.54 16.86 6.38
N PRO A 585 -20.12 15.90 5.63
CA PRO A 585 -20.93 16.19 4.44
C PRO A 585 -22.08 17.16 4.71
N LYS A 586 -22.60 17.26 5.93
CA LYS A 586 -23.65 18.22 6.32
C LYS A 586 -23.18 19.67 6.28
N LEU A 587 -21.87 19.91 6.35
CA LEU A 587 -21.32 21.27 6.41
C LEU A 587 -21.26 21.95 5.05
N LEU A 588 -21.25 21.18 3.94
CA LEU A 588 -21.12 21.69 2.58
C LEU A 588 -22.31 22.53 2.09
N ALA A 589 -23.42 22.57 2.83
CA ALA A 589 -24.54 23.53 2.73
C ALA A 589 -24.79 24.11 1.32
N ASP A 590 -24.98 23.23 0.35
CA ASP A 590 -25.24 23.54 -1.06
C ASP A 590 -26.75 23.62 -1.31
N SER A 591 -27.21 24.59 -2.11
CA SER A 591 -28.64 24.76 -2.40
C SER A 591 -29.20 23.66 -3.31
N GLU A 592 -28.35 23.01 -4.10
CA GLU A 592 -28.75 22.00 -5.09
C GLU A 592 -28.36 20.58 -4.69
N ILE A 593 -27.36 20.44 -3.81
CA ILE A 593 -26.72 19.14 -3.52
C ILE A 593 -26.78 18.82 -2.02
N ASN A 594 -27.59 17.82 -1.65
CA ASN A 594 -27.47 17.18 -0.35
C ASN A 594 -26.39 16.10 -0.39
N TYR A 595 -25.14 16.46 -0.07
CA TYR A 595 -24.00 15.53 -0.12
C TYR A 595 -24.19 14.31 0.79
N GLU A 596 -24.73 14.49 2.00
CA GLU A 596 -24.95 13.37 2.92
C GLU A 596 -25.88 12.32 2.30
N GLU A 597 -27.03 12.76 1.79
CA GLU A 597 -28.01 11.88 1.16
C GLU A 597 -27.47 11.27 -0.12
N ALA A 598 -26.79 12.06 -0.96
CA ALA A 598 -26.17 11.56 -2.18
C ALA A 598 -25.21 10.41 -1.88
N ILE A 599 -24.27 10.58 -0.94
CA ILE A 599 -23.29 9.52 -0.62
C ILE A 599 -23.97 8.31 0.02
N ARG A 600 -24.98 8.48 0.88
CA ARG A 600 -25.78 7.36 1.41
C ARG A 600 -26.38 6.51 0.30
N ASN A 601 -26.91 7.15 -0.75
CA ASN A 601 -27.51 6.43 -1.88
C ASN A 601 -26.46 5.66 -2.68
N TYR A 602 -25.27 6.22 -2.90
CA TYR A 602 -24.16 5.50 -3.52
C TYR A 602 -23.71 4.27 -2.73
N ILE A 603 -23.66 4.37 -1.39
CA ILE A 603 -23.33 3.24 -0.51
C ILE A 603 -24.36 2.11 -0.67
N LYS A 604 -25.65 2.43 -0.57
CA LYS A 604 -26.74 1.44 -0.72
C LYS A 604 -26.71 0.78 -2.09
N VAL A 605 -26.57 1.57 -3.16
CA VAL A 605 -26.48 1.07 -4.53
C VAL A 605 -25.30 0.12 -4.68
N ARG A 606 -24.13 0.50 -4.14
CA ARG A 606 -22.93 -0.35 -4.22
C ARG A 606 -23.14 -1.68 -3.52
N LYS A 607 -23.68 -1.69 -2.30
CA LYS A 607 -24.00 -2.93 -1.57
C LYS A 607 -25.02 -3.78 -2.31
N ARG A 608 -26.14 -3.20 -2.78
CA ARG A 608 -27.19 -3.92 -3.53
C ARG A 608 -26.66 -4.53 -4.82
N ARG A 609 -25.89 -3.76 -5.59
CA ARG A 609 -25.23 -4.23 -6.82
C ARG A 609 -24.34 -5.43 -6.51
N ASP A 610 -23.46 -5.30 -5.52
CA ASP A 610 -22.49 -6.34 -5.16
C ASP A 610 -23.20 -7.63 -4.75
N ASN A 611 -24.26 -7.53 -3.96
CA ASN A 611 -25.12 -8.67 -3.62
C ASN A 611 -25.78 -9.30 -4.85
N GLU A 612 -26.32 -8.50 -5.78
CA GLU A 612 -27.01 -9.00 -6.98
C GLU A 612 -26.06 -9.74 -7.95
N ILE A 613 -24.82 -9.26 -8.10
CA ILE A 613 -23.81 -9.94 -8.93
C ILE A 613 -23.11 -11.10 -8.18
N GLY A 614 -23.54 -11.41 -6.96
CA GLY A 614 -23.02 -12.52 -6.16
C GLY A 614 -21.64 -12.28 -5.55
N VAL A 615 -21.22 -11.02 -5.39
CA VAL A 615 -20.04 -10.68 -4.58
C VAL A 615 -20.36 -10.99 -3.12
N GLY A 616 -19.48 -11.74 -2.45
CA GLY A 616 -19.76 -12.17 -1.08
C GLY A 616 -20.88 -13.20 -1.03
N SER A 617 -20.97 -14.11 -2.00
CA SER A 617 -22.02 -15.16 -2.08
C SER A 617 -22.17 -16.03 -0.81
N THR A 618 -21.14 -16.06 0.05
CA THR A 618 -21.17 -16.72 1.36
C THR A 618 -21.53 -15.78 2.51
N ASP A 619 -21.36 -14.47 2.35
CA ASP A 619 -21.71 -13.44 3.33
C ASP A 619 -21.94 -12.07 2.64
N SER A 620 -23.20 -11.61 2.64
CA SER A 620 -23.63 -10.35 2.02
C SER A 620 -23.09 -9.08 2.70
N ASP A 621 -22.46 -9.21 3.87
CA ASP A 621 -21.80 -8.10 4.54
C ASP A 621 -20.35 -7.92 4.06
N ILE A 622 -19.83 -8.80 3.19
CA ILE A 622 -18.57 -8.62 2.47
C ILE A 622 -18.84 -8.03 1.07
N TRP A 623 -18.73 -6.71 0.95
CA TRP A 623 -18.96 -5.96 -0.30
C TRP A 623 -17.91 -4.85 -0.48
N GLY A 624 -17.95 -4.11 -1.59
CA GLY A 624 -16.93 -3.13 -1.97
C GLY A 624 -16.17 -3.53 -3.24
N PHE A 625 -16.86 -4.20 -4.15
CA PHE A 625 -16.29 -4.67 -5.41
C PHE A 625 -15.88 -3.50 -6.31
N TYR A 626 -14.71 -3.64 -6.92
CA TYR A 626 -14.24 -2.82 -8.01
C TYR A 626 -13.53 -3.69 -9.04
N GLN A 627 -13.75 -3.39 -10.32
CA GLN A 627 -13.09 -4.10 -11.40
C GLN A 627 -11.75 -3.45 -11.68
N LEU A 628 -10.68 -4.21 -11.50
CA LEU A 628 -9.34 -3.86 -11.94
C LEU A 628 -8.83 -5.08 -12.67
N THR A 629 -8.66 -5.00 -13.98
CA THR A 629 -7.88 -6.01 -14.69
C THR A 629 -6.42 -5.70 -14.43
N ASP A 630 -5.68 -6.65 -13.90
CA ASP A 630 -4.22 -6.65 -13.84
C ASP A 630 -3.62 -8.04 -14.11
N SER A 631 -2.31 -8.19 -13.93
CA SER A 631 -1.63 -9.46 -14.17
C SER A 631 -2.08 -10.58 -13.21
N VAL A 632 -2.69 -10.21 -12.07
CA VAL A 632 -3.08 -11.13 -11.00
C VAL A 632 -4.56 -11.49 -11.06
N GLY A 633 -5.45 -10.59 -11.50
CA GLY A 633 -6.87 -10.92 -11.61
C GLY A 633 -7.73 -9.79 -12.18
N SER A 634 -9.05 -10.03 -12.25
CA SER A 634 -10.02 -9.04 -12.72
C SER A 634 -11.10 -8.70 -11.69
N TYR A 635 -11.09 -9.39 -10.54
CA TYR A 635 -12.17 -9.33 -9.57
C TYR A 635 -11.64 -9.00 -8.17
N ARG A 636 -11.83 -7.76 -7.70
CA ARG A 636 -11.30 -7.34 -6.38
C ARG A 636 -12.34 -6.67 -5.51
N ILE A 637 -12.32 -7.01 -4.23
CA ILE A 637 -13.06 -6.28 -3.19
C ILE A 637 -12.05 -5.44 -2.41
N ASN A 638 -12.30 -4.14 -2.33
CA ASN A 638 -11.53 -3.25 -1.48
C ASN A 638 -12.15 -3.28 -0.07
N PRO A 639 -11.46 -3.84 0.94
CA PRO A 639 -12.00 -4.02 2.28
C PRO A 639 -12.11 -2.73 3.08
N ALA A 640 -11.73 -1.57 2.53
CA ALA A 640 -12.01 -0.29 3.15
C ALA A 640 -13.37 0.28 2.75
N ILE A 641 -13.93 -0.07 1.58
CA ILE A 641 -15.17 0.53 1.08
C ILE A 641 -16.35 0.24 2.02
N ALA A 642 -16.51 -1.03 2.40
CA ALA A 642 -17.63 -1.43 3.24
C ALA A 642 -17.46 -0.96 4.70
N PRO A 643 -16.36 -1.27 5.40
CA PRO A 643 -16.03 -0.72 6.71
C PRO A 643 -16.08 0.81 6.80
N ALA A 644 -15.48 1.55 5.86
CA ALA A 644 -15.45 3.00 5.93
C ALA A 644 -16.85 3.60 5.82
N SER A 645 -17.81 2.94 5.14
CA SER A 645 -19.20 3.43 5.06
C SER A 645 -19.86 3.70 6.43
N MET A 646 -19.27 3.21 7.52
CA MET A 646 -19.67 3.47 8.91
C MET A 646 -19.84 4.97 9.22
N PHE A 647 -19.12 5.89 8.56
CA PHE A 647 -19.28 7.34 8.79
C PHE A 647 -20.68 7.87 8.46
N LEU A 648 -21.42 7.21 7.55
CA LEU A 648 -22.83 7.54 7.24
C LEU A 648 -23.80 6.41 7.58
N LEU A 649 -23.43 5.15 7.35
CA LEU A 649 -24.23 3.98 7.67
C LEU A 649 -23.52 3.10 8.73
N PRO A 650 -23.53 3.50 10.02
CA PRO A 650 -22.79 2.82 11.07
C PRO A 650 -23.06 1.32 11.18
N ASN A 651 -24.31 0.90 11.00
CA ASN A 651 -24.70 -0.51 11.11
C ASN A 651 -24.16 -1.34 9.93
N GLU A 652 -24.19 -0.80 8.72
CA GLU A 652 -23.69 -1.49 7.53
C GLU A 652 -22.17 -1.65 7.59
N GLY A 653 -21.46 -0.55 7.88
CA GLY A 653 -20.00 -0.59 8.01
C GLY A 653 -19.53 -1.49 9.15
N ARG A 654 -20.22 -1.47 10.31
CA ARG A 654 -19.91 -2.35 11.44
C ARG A 654 -20.06 -3.82 11.06
N LYS A 655 -21.20 -4.22 10.48
CA LYS A 655 -21.42 -5.61 10.06
C LYS A 655 -20.33 -6.08 9.10
N SER A 656 -19.93 -5.23 8.15
CA SER A 656 -18.85 -5.55 7.23
C SER A 656 -17.48 -5.74 7.92
N ILE A 657 -17.17 -4.95 8.96
CA ILE A 657 -15.95 -5.17 9.75
C ILE A 657 -15.99 -6.52 10.45
N LEU A 658 -17.12 -6.85 11.09
CA LEU A 658 -17.31 -8.13 11.79
C LEU A 658 -17.20 -9.30 10.81
N ALA A 659 -17.91 -9.24 9.67
CA ALA A 659 -17.89 -10.27 8.64
C ALA A 659 -16.48 -10.51 8.07
N LEU A 660 -15.74 -9.44 7.75
CA LEU A 660 -14.35 -9.56 7.28
C LEU A 660 -13.45 -10.20 8.33
N TYR A 661 -13.59 -9.80 9.59
CA TYR A 661 -12.78 -10.35 10.67
C TYR A 661 -13.14 -11.82 10.97
N GLU A 662 -14.42 -12.14 11.16
CA GLU A 662 -14.85 -13.49 11.54
C GLU A 662 -14.59 -14.52 10.43
N ASN A 663 -14.75 -14.13 9.17
CA ASN A 663 -14.66 -15.06 8.04
C ASN A 663 -13.31 -15.08 7.32
N LYS A 664 -12.49 -14.02 7.45
CA LYS A 664 -11.26 -13.87 6.65
C LYS A 664 -10.00 -13.56 7.49
N SER A 665 -10.09 -13.38 8.81
CA SER A 665 -8.95 -12.92 9.61
C SER A 665 -7.71 -13.82 9.61
N GLU A 666 -7.81 -15.12 9.33
CA GLU A 666 -6.65 -16.04 9.33
C GLU A 666 -5.51 -15.53 8.42
N ASN A 667 -5.85 -15.10 7.21
CA ASN A 667 -4.87 -14.68 6.21
C ASN A 667 -5.01 -13.21 5.79
N PHE A 668 -6.12 -12.56 6.18
CA PHE A 668 -6.47 -11.23 5.67
C PHE A 668 -6.26 -10.07 6.65
N PHE A 669 -6.39 -10.32 7.95
CA PHE A 669 -6.25 -9.31 9.00
C PHE A 669 -4.90 -9.45 9.68
N THR A 670 -4.20 -8.34 9.86
CA THR A 670 -2.80 -8.31 10.33
C THR A 670 -2.60 -7.21 11.37
N GLU A 671 -1.37 -7.06 11.86
CA GLU A 671 -0.95 -5.96 12.73
C GLU A 671 -1.19 -4.57 12.11
N TYR A 672 -1.35 -4.52 10.78
CA TYR A 672 -1.63 -3.31 10.01
C TYR A 672 -3.06 -3.20 9.49
N GLY A 673 -3.97 -4.05 9.99
CA GLY A 673 -5.37 -4.06 9.58
C GLY A 673 -5.62 -5.01 8.42
N PHE A 674 -6.68 -4.71 7.64
CA PHE A 674 -7.03 -5.51 6.47
C PHE A 674 -6.07 -5.21 5.31
N ARG A 675 -5.67 -6.24 4.57
CA ARG A 675 -4.83 -6.13 3.36
C ARG A 675 -5.53 -5.30 2.26
N ALA A 676 -4.81 -4.91 1.21
CA ALA A 676 -5.31 -3.93 0.24
C ALA A 676 -6.57 -4.38 -0.54
N TRP A 677 -6.69 -5.67 -0.83
CA TRP A 677 -7.82 -6.26 -1.56
C TRP A 677 -7.91 -7.76 -1.31
N LEU A 678 -9.09 -8.33 -1.56
CA LEU A 678 -9.32 -9.77 -1.62
C LEU A 678 -10.03 -10.17 -2.93
N ASP A 679 -9.77 -11.38 -3.41
CA ASP A 679 -10.46 -12.02 -4.53
C ASP A 679 -11.14 -13.30 -4.02
N LEU A 680 -12.47 -13.27 -3.94
CA LEU A 680 -13.25 -14.42 -3.47
C LEU A 680 -13.36 -15.54 -4.52
N ARG A 681 -13.10 -15.27 -5.80
CA ARG A 681 -13.24 -16.24 -6.90
C ARG A 681 -12.02 -17.14 -6.98
N ASP A 682 -10.85 -16.54 -6.95
CA ASP A 682 -9.57 -17.25 -7.01
C ASP A 682 -8.99 -17.55 -5.62
N ASN A 683 -9.76 -17.24 -4.56
CA ASN A 683 -9.39 -17.41 -3.15
C ASN A 683 -8.04 -16.77 -2.83
N ASP A 684 -7.85 -15.49 -3.22
CA ASP A 684 -6.60 -14.75 -3.06
C ASP A 684 -6.76 -13.50 -2.20
N VAL A 685 -5.65 -13.04 -1.63
CA VAL A 685 -5.56 -11.81 -0.85
C VAL A 685 -4.28 -11.05 -1.17
N SER A 686 -4.35 -9.72 -1.12
CA SER A 686 -3.19 -8.88 -1.35
C SER A 686 -2.11 -9.08 -0.29
N GLU A 687 -0.84 -9.14 -0.69
CA GLU A 687 0.25 -9.05 0.28
C GLU A 687 0.49 -7.62 0.79
N GLU A 688 -0.12 -6.64 0.13
CA GLU A 688 0.09 -5.21 0.34
C GLU A 688 -0.97 -4.58 1.23
N TYR A 689 -0.71 -3.32 1.58
CA TYR A 689 -1.64 -2.40 2.21
C TYR A 689 -1.65 -1.10 1.41
N PHE A 690 -2.83 -0.51 1.23
CA PHE A 690 -2.93 0.83 0.66
C PHE A 690 -3.17 1.84 1.76
N ALA A 691 -2.33 2.88 1.83
CA ALA A 691 -2.45 3.95 2.82
C ALA A 691 -3.87 4.53 2.87
N THR A 692 -4.48 4.79 1.72
CA THR A 692 -5.86 5.29 1.64
C THR A 692 -6.85 4.33 2.31
N ASN A 693 -6.72 3.02 2.09
CA ASN A 693 -7.59 2.03 2.73
C ASN A 693 -7.40 2.06 4.25
N GLN A 694 -6.15 2.08 4.71
CA GLN A 694 -5.84 2.09 6.14
C GLN A 694 -6.41 3.33 6.84
N ALA A 695 -6.19 4.51 6.25
CA ALA A 695 -6.70 5.75 6.81
C ALA A 695 -8.23 5.81 6.76
N ALA A 696 -8.86 5.33 5.67
CA ALA A 696 -10.31 5.32 5.56
C ALA A 696 -10.97 4.54 6.72
N VAL A 697 -10.49 3.33 6.99
CA VAL A 697 -11.04 2.52 8.08
C VAL A 697 -10.78 3.19 9.43
N ALA A 698 -9.55 3.64 9.69
CA ALA A 698 -9.20 4.28 10.97
C ALA A 698 -10.02 5.56 11.24
N VAL A 699 -10.09 6.46 10.25
CA VAL A 699 -10.73 7.77 10.35
C VAL A 699 -12.24 7.68 10.30
N CYS A 700 -12.83 6.90 9.39
CA CYS A 700 -14.28 6.79 9.28
C CYS A 700 -14.91 6.06 10.48
N ILE A 701 -14.23 5.07 11.06
CA ILE A 701 -14.65 4.49 12.36
C ILE A 701 -14.63 5.59 13.43
N GLU A 702 -13.59 6.42 13.48
CA GLU A 702 -13.51 7.47 14.50
C GLU A 702 -14.59 8.53 14.34
N ASN A 703 -14.82 9.01 13.11
CA ASN A 703 -15.87 9.96 12.81
C ASN A 703 -17.26 9.38 13.15
N ALA A 704 -17.50 8.09 12.88
CA ALA A 704 -18.74 7.43 13.27
C ALA A 704 -18.92 7.32 14.79
N ARG A 705 -17.83 7.16 15.56
CA ARG A 705 -17.88 6.99 17.02
C ARG A 705 -18.00 8.31 17.78
N SER A 706 -17.23 9.32 17.39
CA SER A 706 -17.07 10.56 18.16
C SER A 706 -17.16 11.82 17.31
N GLY A 707 -17.12 11.69 15.97
CA GLY A 707 -16.98 12.82 15.07
C GLY A 707 -15.63 13.54 15.20
N LEU A 708 -14.58 12.91 15.74
CA LEU A 708 -13.32 13.58 16.12
C LEU A 708 -12.77 14.48 15.01
N ILE A 709 -12.50 13.93 13.83
CA ILE A 709 -11.83 14.67 12.76
C ILE A 709 -12.75 15.76 12.22
N TRP A 710 -14.05 15.47 12.06
CA TRP A 710 -15.06 16.46 11.66
C TRP A 710 -15.18 17.61 12.65
N ASN A 711 -15.15 17.32 13.96
CA ASN A 711 -15.23 18.31 15.01
C ASN A 711 -13.99 19.19 15.08
N LEU A 712 -12.81 18.64 14.78
CA LEU A 712 -11.58 19.41 14.65
C LEU A 712 -11.60 20.29 13.40
N TYR A 713 -12.00 19.71 12.26
CA TYR A 713 -12.00 20.41 10.97
C TYR A 713 -12.97 21.60 10.95
N LYS A 714 -14.19 21.43 11.47
CA LYS A 714 -15.20 22.52 11.52
C LYS A 714 -14.76 23.71 12.37
N GLU A 715 -13.87 23.51 13.33
CA GLU A 715 -13.36 24.57 14.21
C GLU A 715 -12.07 25.23 13.69
N ILE A 716 -11.54 24.79 12.54
CA ILE A 716 -10.47 25.52 11.84
C ILE A 716 -11.02 26.91 11.47
N PRO A 717 -10.44 28.03 11.97
CA PRO A 717 -11.02 29.36 11.78
C PRO A 717 -11.24 29.76 10.31
N GLU A 718 -10.28 29.40 9.46
CA GLU A 718 -10.29 29.67 8.01
C GLU A 718 -11.44 28.93 7.32
N ILE A 719 -11.61 27.65 7.64
CA ILE A 719 -12.70 26.82 7.11
C ILE A 719 -14.05 27.30 7.61
N LYS A 720 -14.16 27.60 8.91
CA LYS A 720 -15.40 28.11 9.52
C LYS A 720 -15.88 29.38 8.81
N LEU A 721 -14.96 30.29 8.48
CA LEU A 721 -15.24 31.53 7.76
C LEU A 721 -15.68 31.27 6.31
N VAL A 722 -15.02 30.38 5.57
CA VAL A 722 -15.42 30.12 4.18
C VAL A 722 -16.79 29.44 4.10
N LEU A 723 -17.07 28.49 5.01
CA LEU A 723 -18.36 27.81 5.07
C LEU A 723 -19.50 28.76 5.44
N SER A 724 -19.27 29.75 6.32
CA SER A 724 -20.29 30.76 6.62
C SER A 724 -20.58 31.64 5.41
N LYS A 725 -19.54 32.08 4.68
CA LYS A 725 -19.69 32.86 3.45
C LYS A 725 -20.43 32.10 2.35
N LEU A 726 -20.16 30.81 2.18
CA LEU A 726 -20.88 29.96 1.22
C LEU A 726 -22.37 29.84 1.58
N ARG A 727 -22.70 29.68 2.88
CA ARG A 727 -24.10 29.67 3.35
C ARG A 727 -24.82 30.98 3.08
N GLU A 728 -24.19 32.11 3.39
CA GLU A 728 -24.75 33.44 3.13
C GLU A 728 -24.99 33.69 1.64
N ARG A 729 -24.07 33.22 0.78
CA ARG A 729 -24.25 33.29 -0.69
C ARG A 729 -25.46 32.46 -1.13
N ASN A 730 -25.59 31.23 -0.63
CA ASN A 730 -26.68 30.34 -1.01
C ASN A 730 -28.05 30.86 -0.53
N GLN A 731 -28.10 31.55 0.61
CA GLN A 731 -29.31 32.23 1.09
C GLN A 731 -29.70 33.46 0.26
N LYS A 732 -28.76 34.11 -0.44
CA LYS A 732 -29.04 35.28 -1.29
C LYS A 732 -29.42 34.90 -2.72
N THR A 733 -29.08 33.69 -3.14
CA THR A 733 -29.36 33.19 -4.51
C THR A 733 -30.71 32.45 -4.59
N ASN A 734 -31.25 32.02 -3.44
CA ASN A 734 -32.61 31.51 -3.26
C ASN A 734 -33.57 32.67 -2.91
#